data_AF-A0A8C6X544-F1
#
_entry.id   AF-A0A8C6X544-F1
#
_cell.length_a   1.000
_cell.length_b   1.000
_cell.length_c   1.000
_cell.angle_alpha   90.00
_cell.angle_beta   90.00
_cell.angle_gamma   90.00
#
_symmetry.space_group_name_H-M   'P 1'
#
loop_
_entity.id
_entity.type
_entity.pdbx_description
1 polymer ?
#
loop_
_entity_poly.entity_id
_entity_poly.type
_entity_poly.pdbx_seq_one_letter_code
_entity_poly.pdbx_strand_id
1 'polypeptide(L)'
;MIITSPSIVSHHFGFTLPSDCFSVTYLPYLYICPTNKNVRKIESALLGISMPDINTFSLCSGSEKPKKGGGSSKEEEEGETEESKWTEEKSKEKECPPIGMESHRIEDDQILSSSMLRHGLGAQRGRLNMQAGSNENDYFDGAWCAEDDSSIQWIQVDTRRITKFTGVITQGRDSLLHEDFVTTFYIGFSNDSQNWLMYSNGYEEMLFYGNVDKDTPVMTEFPEPKVARYIRLYPLTWNGSLCMRLEVLGCPLSSIHNYYSLQNEVMTSVDNLDFRHHNYKDMRQLMKVVNEECPTITRIYNIGKSFRGLKIYAMEISDNPGEHELGEPEFRYTAGIHGNEVLGRELLLMLMQFICKEFKDGNPRIRNLVTETRIHLVPSLNPDGYEIASQMGSELGNWALGHWNEEGFDLFENFPDLNSILWAAEERKWVPHRVPNHHMPVPDHYLAEGAAVAVEVRAILAWMEKIPFVLGANFQGGEKLITYPFNMARPINENETPDHAIFRWLAISYASAHLTMTETFRGGCQDQDVTNGMGIVNGAKWKPQAGSLNDFSYLHSNCLELSIYPGCDKFPHESELPQEWENNKESLLTFMEQVHRGIKGTVTDQQGDPIANASISVMGIKHDVQTASGGDYWRILNPGEYRVTAKAEAYNPSVKTCSVFYDIGATQCNFILSRSNWKRIREIIAMNGNHPLGREKQTRPLSSGPQLLLPHASH
;
A
#
# COMPACT_ATOMS: atom_id res chain seq x y z
N MET A 1 11.37 32.94 -36.84
CA MET A 1 12.44 33.95 -36.84
C MET A 1 11.81 35.28 -37.14
N ILE A 2 12.06 36.28 -36.27
CA ILE A 2 11.64 37.70 -36.37
C ILE A 2 10.12 37.85 -36.12
N ILE A 3 9.67 38.54 -35.07
CA ILE A 3 9.66 40.00 -34.95
C ILE A 3 9.73 40.46 -33.47
N THR A 4 10.52 41.52 -33.32
CA THR A 4 10.82 42.50 -32.27
C THR A 4 9.77 42.86 -31.18
N SER A 5 10.26 43.09 -29.96
CA SER A 5 9.71 43.94 -28.86
C SER A 5 9.51 45.41 -29.34
N PRO A 6 8.78 46.33 -28.65
CA PRO A 6 8.90 46.65 -27.20
C PRO A 6 7.62 47.16 -26.44
N SER A 7 7.76 47.25 -25.12
CA SER A 7 7.22 48.20 -24.12
C SER A 7 5.91 48.98 -24.39
N ILE A 8 4.92 48.89 -23.48
CA ILE A 8 3.89 49.94 -23.28
C ILE A 8 3.58 50.17 -21.79
N VAL A 9 3.54 51.46 -21.47
CA VAL A 9 3.17 52.14 -20.23
C VAL A 9 1.64 52.28 -20.09
N SER A 10 1.20 52.32 -18.84
CA SER A 10 -0.13 52.61 -18.28
C SER A 10 -1.01 53.65 -18.99
N HIS A 11 -2.34 53.39 -19.02
CA HIS A 11 -3.36 54.39 -18.69
C HIS A 11 -4.68 53.76 -18.19
N HIS A 12 -5.24 54.40 -17.16
CA HIS A 12 -6.49 54.14 -16.45
C HIS A 12 -7.79 54.23 -17.29
N PHE A 13 -8.76 53.37 -16.96
CA PHE A 13 -10.21 53.62 -16.71
C PHE A 13 -10.71 52.31 -16.05
N GLY A 14 -11.41 52.22 -14.91
CA GLY A 14 -12.32 53.15 -14.25
C GLY A 14 -13.71 52.50 -14.17
N PHE A 15 -13.92 51.52 -13.29
CA PHE A 15 -15.26 51.09 -12.87
C PHE A 15 -15.30 50.76 -11.38
N THR A 16 -16.12 51.54 -10.69
CA THR A 16 -16.49 51.52 -9.27
C THR A 16 -17.55 50.45 -8.98
N LEU A 17 -17.36 49.65 -7.94
CA LEU A 17 -18.44 48.98 -7.20
C LEU A 17 -18.14 49.04 -5.68
N PRO A 18 -19.16 49.15 -4.82
CA PRO A 18 -19.03 49.73 -3.48
C PRO A 18 -18.63 48.73 -2.40
N SER A 19 -17.97 49.31 -1.41
CA SER A 19 -17.53 48.83 -0.11
C SER A 19 -18.67 48.57 0.87
N ASP A 20 -18.48 47.54 1.72
CA ASP A 20 -18.83 47.39 3.15
C ASP A 20 -18.71 45.86 3.45
N CYS A 21 -18.10 45.29 4.49
CA CYS A 21 -17.58 45.73 5.78
C CYS A 21 -16.64 44.65 6.39
N PHE A 22 -15.61 45.11 7.10
CA PHE A 22 -14.91 44.59 8.30
C PHE A 22 -14.74 43.08 8.65
N SER A 23 -13.46 42.71 8.78
CA SER A 23 -12.75 41.95 9.84
C SER A 23 -13.58 41.19 10.90
N VAL A 24 -13.34 39.87 11.02
CA VAL A 24 -13.69 39.08 12.21
C VAL A 24 -12.50 38.21 12.64
N THR A 25 -11.93 38.58 13.78
CA THR A 25 -11.07 37.80 14.66
C THR A 25 -11.88 36.86 15.56
N TYR A 26 -11.24 35.76 15.94
CA TYR A 26 -11.75 34.65 16.75
C TYR A 26 -11.97 34.94 18.25
N LEU A 27 -12.79 34.06 18.85
CA LEU A 27 -13.00 33.67 20.27
C LEU A 27 -14.28 34.15 21.01
N PRO A 28 -14.81 33.32 21.93
CA PRO A 28 -16.24 33.10 22.11
C PRO A 28 -16.75 33.54 23.49
N TYR A 29 -18.05 33.83 23.60
CA TYR A 29 -18.75 33.78 24.88
C TYR A 29 -20.22 33.37 24.71
N LEU A 30 -20.60 32.48 25.64
CA LEU A 30 -21.92 32.17 26.18
C LEU A 30 -23.10 33.03 25.70
N TYR A 31 -24.19 32.35 25.36
CA TYR A 31 -25.52 32.79 25.73
C TYR A 31 -26.32 31.68 26.40
N ILE A 32 -26.61 31.93 27.67
CA ILE A 32 -27.70 31.35 28.47
C ILE A 32 -28.98 32.12 28.11
N CYS A 33 -30.12 31.44 28.03
CA CYS A 33 -31.44 32.02 28.32
C CYS A 33 -32.47 30.92 28.66
N PRO A 34 -33.56 31.24 29.38
CA PRO A 34 -33.81 30.65 30.70
C PRO A 34 -35.28 30.23 30.94
N THR A 35 -35.55 29.84 32.20
CA THR A 35 -36.87 29.75 32.89
C THR A 35 -37.71 28.50 32.57
N ASN A 36 -38.27 27.77 33.55
CA ASN A 36 -39.11 28.30 34.63
C ASN A 36 -39.14 27.41 35.90
N LYS A 37 -39.54 28.06 37.00
CA LYS A 37 -39.47 27.70 38.43
C LYS A 37 -40.49 26.64 38.88
N ASN A 38 -40.13 25.84 39.90
CA ASN A 38 -40.84 25.89 41.20
C ASN A 38 -40.08 25.19 42.33
N VAL A 39 -40.13 25.83 43.49
CA VAL A 39 -39.36 25.58 44.72
C VAL A 39 -40.27 24.93 45.77
N ARG A 40 -39.76 23.98 46.55
CA ARG A 40 -39.97 23.90 48.02
C ARG A 40 -38.93 22.99 48.68
N LYS A 41 -38.69 23.29 49.95
CA LYS A 41 -37.50 23.05 50.78
C LYS A 41 -37.92 22.18 51.99
N ILE A 42 -36.96 21.53 52.65
CA ILE A 42 -36.87 21.18 54.11
C ILE A 42 -36.76 19.67 54.46
N GLU A 43 -35.54 19.33 54.95
CA GLU A 43 -35.09 18.54 56.12
C GLU A 43 -35.31 17.02 56.35
N SER A 44 -34.14 16.41 56.70
CA SER A 44 -33.85 15.43 57.76
C SER A 44 -34.10 13.92 57.55
N ALA A 45 -32.99 13.14 57.60
CA ALA A 45 -32.68 12.15 58.66
C ALA A 45 -31.88 10.94 58.10
N LEU A 46 -30.58 10.86 58.40
CA LEU A 46 -29.79 9.61 58.32
C LEU A 46 -28.77 9.59 59.48
N LEU A 47 -28.99 8.69 60.43
CA LEU A 47 -28.02 8.20 61.43
C LEU A 47 -27.30 7.00 60.80
N GLY A 48 -25.96 6.95 60.76
CA GLY A 48 -25.10 6.34 61.79
C GLY A 48 -24.95 4.82 61.52
N ILE A 49 -23.78 4.20 61.39
CA ILE A 49 -22.66 4.12 62.35
C ILE A 49 -21.42 3.49 61.64
N SER A 50 -20.25 3.82 62.19
CA SER A 50 -18.85 3.57 61.80
C SER A 50 -18.25 2.20 62.21
N MET A 51 -17.10 1.87 61.61
CA MET A 51 -16.13 0.77 61.82
C MET A 51 -15.71 0.50 63.29
N PRO A 52 -14.98 -0.61 63.63
CA PRO A 52 -13.50 -0.61 63.57
C PRO A 52 -12.78 -1.99 63.33
N ASP A 53 -11.45 -1.89 63.41
CA ASP A 53 -10.27 -2.70 63.07
C ASP A 53 -9.83 -3.94 63.92
N ILE A 54 -8.98 -4.79 63.29
CA ILE A 54 -7.70 -5.43 63.72
C ILE A 54 -7.59 -6.70 64.65
N ASN A 55 -6.78 -7.65 64.13
CA ASN A 55 -5.91 -8.74 64.70
C ASN A 55 -6.46 -9.90 65.56
N THR A 56 -6.13 -11.16 65.18
CA THR A 56 -5.06 -12.02 65.77
C THR A 56 -5.09 -13.50 65.29
N PHE A 57 -3.90 -14.12 65.25
CA PHE A 57 -3.53 -15.51 64.91
C PHE A 57 -4.06 -16.60 65.88
N SER A 58 -4.19 -17.86 65.42
CA SER A 58 -3.67 -19.08 66.10
C SER A 58 -3.93 -20.39 65.33
N LEU A 59 -2.94 -21.31 65.46
CA LEU A 59 -2.75 -22.66 64.93
C LEU A 59 -3.82 -23.71 65.28
N CYS A 60 -3.87 -24.80 64.50
CA CYS A 60 -3.71 -26.19 65.01
C CYS A 60 -3.47 -27.23 63.90
N SER A 61 -2.65 -28.23 64.24
CA SER A 61 -1.98 -29.25 63.41
C SER A 61 -2.50 -30.69 63.66
N GLY A 62 -2.36 -31.60 62.68
CA GLY A 62 -1.80 -32.94 62.93
C GLY A 62 -2.56 -34.21 62.48
N SER A 63 -1.75 -35.23 62.13
CA SER A 63 -1.97 -36.71 62.03
C SER A 63 -2.20 -37.33 60.64
N GLU A 64 -1.77 -38.56 60.33
CA GLU A 64 -0.48 -39.28 60.42
C GLU A 64 -0.52 -40.46 59.38
N LYS A 65 0.66 -41.01 59.06
CA LYS A 65 1.07 -42.07 58.08
C LYS A 65 0.49 -43.50 58.41
N PRO A 66 0.78 -44.66 57.72
CA PRO A 66 1.96 -45.04 56.87
C PRO A 66 1.83 -46.09 55.71
N LYS A 67 2.83 -46.20 54.81
CA LYS A 67 3.75 -47.39 54.61
C LYS A 67 4.62 -47.35 53.31
N LYS A 68 5.83 -47.93 53.45
CA LYS A 68 7.00 -48.13 52.55
C LYS A 68 6.70 -49.10 51.37
N GLY A 69 7.47 -49.26 50.28
CA GLY A 69 8.80 -48.83 49.76
C GLY A 69 8.94 -49.40 48.32
N GLY A 70 9.98 -49.25 47.49
CA GLY A 70 11.30 -48.62 47.52
C GLY A 70 11.97 -48.78 46.13
N GLY A 71 13.19 -48.23 45.96
CA GLY A 71 14.12 -48.46 44.82
C GLY A 71 14.07 -47.37 43.74
N SER A 72 14.97 -46.39 43.71
CA SER A 72 16.36 -46.43 43.18
C SER A 72 16.46 -45.89 41.73
N SER A 73 16.86 -44.63 41.57
CA SER A 73 18.06 -44.22 40.80
C SER A 73 18.20 -42.70 40.87
N LYS A 74 19.44 -42.25 41.06
CA LYS A 74 19.84 -40.85 41.19
C LYS A 74 20.12 -40.30 39.79
N GLU A 75 19.50 -39.18 39.44
CA GLU A 75 20.07 -38.18 38.55
C GLU A 75 19.99 -36.85 39.30
N GLU A 76 21.10 -36.12 39.31
CA GLU A 76 21.29 -34.86 40.01
C GLU A 76 20.64 -33.73 39.20
N GLU A 77 19.49 -33.24 39.66
CA GLU A 77 18.98 -31.92 39.28
C GLU A 77 19.57 -30.88 40.24
N GLU A 78 20.41 -29.99 39.72
CA GLU A 78 20.76 -28.74 40.38
C GLU A 78 19.50 -27.89 40.47
N GLY A 79 18.96 -27.77 41.68
CA GLY A 79 17.83 -26.88 41.97
C GLY A 79 18.28 -25.43 41.93
N GLU A 80 17.91 -24.73 40.86
CA GLU A 80 17.83 -23.27 40.87
C GLU A 80 16.87 -22.83 41.98
N THR A 81 17.36 -22.01 42.89
CA THR A 81 16.61 -21.51 44.03
C THR A 81 15.61 -20.46 43.57
N GLU A 82 14.39 -20.48 44.11
CA GLU A 82 13.32 -19.53 43.73
C GLU A 82 13.72 -18.05 43.90
N GLU A 83 14.79 -17.72 44.63
CA GLU A 83 15.36 -16.35 44.71
C GLU A 83 16.07 -15.87 43.42
N SER A 84 16.53 -16.76 42.52
CA SER A 84 17.09 -16.36 41.21
C SER A 84 15.98 -15.91 40.25
N LYS A 85 14.79 -16.50 40.37
CA LYS A 85 13.62 -16.16 39.56
C LYS A 85 13.04 -14.78 39.89
N TRP A 86 13.13 -14.35 41.15
CA TRP A 86 12.76 -13.00 41.59
C TRP A 86 13.80 -11.93 41.26
N THR A 87 14.97 -12.30 40.74
CA THR A 87 16.02 -11.36 40.34
C THR A 87 16.24 -11.28 38.83
N GLU A 88 15.79 -12.26 38.04
CA GLU A 88 15.68 -12.17 36.57
C GLU A 88 14.42 -11.43 36.09
N GLU A 89 13.41 -11.27 36.94
CA GLU A 89 12.29 -10.33 36.75
C GLU A 89 12.62 -8.90 37.21
N LYS A 90 13.91 -8.57 37.44
CA LYS A 90 14.35 -7.18 37.36
C LYS A 90 14.23 -6.74 35.91
N SER A 91 13.06 -6.16 35.60
CA SER A 91 12.81 -5.22 34.51
C SER A 91 13.88 -5.27 33.43
N LYS A 92 13.64 -6.02 32.34
CA LYS A 92 14.05 -5.47 31.04
C LYS A 92 13.39 -4.11 30.98
N GLU A 93 14.11 -3.05 31.35
CA GLU A 93 13.67 -1.69 31.12
C GLU A 93 13.26 -1.68 29.65
N LYS A 94 12.00 -1.34 29.40
CA LYS A 94 11.46 -1.35 28.05
C LYS A 94 12.37 -0.47 27.19
N GLU A 95 13.12 -1.09 26.29
CA GLU A 95 13.97 -0.39 25.33
C GLU A 95 13.09 0.61 24.58
N CYS A 96 13.58 1.84 24.44
CA CYS A 96 12.79 2.87 23.78
C CYS A 96 12.85 2.70 22.27
N PRO A 97 11.71 2.85 21.56
CA PRO A 97 11.67 2.67 20.12
C PRO A 97 12.39 3.80 19.38
N PRO A 98 12.64 3.62 18.07
CA PRO A 98 12.90 4.71 17.15
C PRO A 98 11.85 5.82 17.30
N ILE A 99 12.29 7.08 17.30
CA ILE A 99 11.38 8.22 17.39
C ILE A 99 10.85 8.67 16.02
N GLY A 100 11.38 8.09 14.94
CA GLY A 100 10.87 8.20 13.58
C GLY A 100 11.61 9.22 12.72
N MET A 101 12.94 9.15 12.72
CA MET A 101 13.75 9.84 11.71
C MET A 101 13.50 9.21 10.33
N GLU A 102 13.54 7.87 10.21
CA GLU A 102 13.30 7.13 8.95
C GLU A 102 11.83 7.17 8.51
N SER A 103 10.89 7.09 9.46
CA SER A 103 9.44 7.13 9.18
C SER A 103 8.90 8.54 8.92
N HIS A 104 9.74 9.58 9.01
CA HIS A 104 9.36 11.00 8.90
C HIS A 104 8.34 11.46 9.96
N ARG A 105 8.22 10.77 11.11
CA ARG A 105 7.46 11.29 12.26
C ARG A 105 8.15 12.49 12.91
N ILE A 106 9.48 12.50 12.88
CA ILE A 106 10.27 13.71 13.10
C ILE A 106 10.18 14.56 11.84
N GLU A 107 9.59 15.74 11.95
CA GLU A 107 9.44 16.68 10.84
C GLU A 107 10.78 17.35 10.48
N ASP A 108 10.92 17.90 9.27
CA ASP A 108 12.17 18.52 8.81
C ASP A 108 12.62 19.71 9.69
N ASP A 109 11.68 20.47 10.26
CA ASP A 109 11.98 21.60 11.15
C ASP A 109 12.47 21.16 12.54
N GLN A 110 12.35 19.88 12.87
CA GLN A 110 12.88 19.29 14.11
C GLN A 110 14.35 18.87 13.97
N ILE A 111 14.92 18.91 12.76
CA ILE A 111 16.29 18.47 12.49
C ILE A 111 17.12 19.68 12.08
N LEU A 112 18.23 19.92 12.77
CA LEU A 112 19.15 21.02 12.45
C LEU A 112 20.59 20.52 12.44
N SER A 113 21.45 21.22 11.71
CA SER A 113 22.89 20.97 11.68
C SER A 113 23.69 22.25 11.86
N SER A 114 24.96 22.10 12.23
CA SER A 114 25.92 23.20 12.33
C SER A 114 26.20 23.87 10.99
N SER A 115 26.28 23.06 9.94
CA SER A 115 26.55 23.47 8.57
C SER A 115 26.00 22.42 7.58
N MET A 116 26.11 22.72 6.30
CA MET A 116 25.81 21.78 5.21
C MET A 116 26.76 22.03 4.05
N LEU A 117 27.33 20.97 3.48
CA LEU A 117 28.25 21.07 2.34
C LEU A 117 27.59 21.70 1.11
N ARG A 118 26.31 21.38 0.91
CA ARG A 118 25.43 21.93 -0.13
C ARG A 118 23.99 21.61 0.22
N HIS A 119 23.05 22.18 -0.52
CA HIS A 119 21.61 22.04 -0.25
C HIS A 119 21.13 20.58 -0.21
N GLY A 120 21.63 19.73 -1.11
CA GLY A 120 21.28 18.30 -1.15
C GLY A 120 21.81 17.46 0.00
N LEU A 121 22.69 18.01 0.85
CA LEU A 121 23.33 17.33 1.98
C LEU A 121 22.97 18.01 3.32
N GLY A 122 21.77 18.59 3.42
CA GLY A 122 21.26 19.25 4.61
C GLY A 122 20.86 18.29 5.75
N ALA A 123 20.55 18.84 6.91
CA ALA A 123 20.21 18.08 8.13
C ALA A 123 19.05 17.09 7.91
N GLN A 124 18.03 17.51 7.15
CA GLN A 124 16.84 16.70 6.80
C GLN A 124 17.18 15.44 6.00
N ARG A 125 18.34 15.39 5.34
CA ARG A 125 18.84 14.23 4.60
C ARG A 125 19.63 13.27 5.49
N GLY A 126 19.92 13.67 6.73
CA GLY A 126 20.58 12.84 7.74
C GLY A 126 19.65 11.84 8.43
N ARG A 127 18.53 11.45 7.81
CA ARG A 127 17.62 10.40 8.33
C ARG A 127 18.18 9.02 8.01
N LEU A 128 17.98 8.05 8.89
CA LEU A 128 18.34 6.65 8.64
C LEU A 128 17.71 6.17 7.33
N ASN A 129 18.46 5.35 6.57
CA ASN A 129 18.06 4.77 5.29
C ASN A 129 17.62 5.79 4.20
N MET A 130 17.86 7.09 4.37
CA MET A 130 17.66 8.09 3.32
C MET A 130 18.44 7.71 2.06
N GLN A 131 17.75 7.65 0.91
CA GLN A 131 18.32 7.27 -0.38
C GLN A 131 18.70 8.50 -1.21
N ALA A 132 19.79 8.40 -1.96
CA ALA A 132 20.17 9.41 -2.94
C ALA A 132 19.34 9.27 -4.24
N GLY A 133 19.13 10.40 -4.91
CA GLY A 133 18.61 10.43 -6.28
C GLY A 133 19.58 9.78 -7.28
N SER A 134 19.14 9.63 -8.54
CA SER A 134 19.97 9.05 -9.60
C SER A 134 21.15 9.92 -10.03
N ASN A 135 21.13 11.22 -9.68
CA ASN A 135 22.18 12.16 -10.03
C ASN A 135 22.90 12.62 -8.76
N GLU A 136 24.22 12.54 -8.75
CA GLU A 136 25.03 13.05 -7.64
C GLU A 136 25.10 14.58 -7.67
N ASN A 137 25.22 15.19 -6.49
CA ASN A 137 25.30 16.65 -6.30
C ASN A 137 24.04 17.41 -6.73
N ASP A 138 22.88 16.75 -6.66
CA ASP A 138 21.59 17.41 -6.83
C ASP A 138 21.02 17.87 -5.48
N TYR A 139 19.70 18.06 -5.41
CA TYR A 139 19.01 18.48 -4.20
C TYR A 139 18.66 17.31 -3.26
N PHE A 140 18.96 16.07 -3.66
CA PHE A 140 18.49 14.83 -3.03
C PHE A 140 19.63 13.83 -2.86
N ASP A 141 20.75 14.25 -2.26
CA ASP A 141 21.82 13.32 -1.89
C ASP A 141 21.47 12.51 -0.62
N GLY A 142 22.13 11.38 -0.39
CA GLY A 142 21.73 10.39 0.61
C GLY A 142 22.28 10.54 2.04
N ALA A 143 22.55 11.76 2.52
CA ALA A 143 22.96 12.02 3.92
C ALA A 143 22.96 13.52 4.28
N TRP A 144 23.13 13.83 5.57
CA TRP A 144 23.69 15.11 5.98
C TRP A 144 25.21 15.07 5.83
N CYS A 145 25.82 16.11 5.26
CA CYS A 145 27.28 16.30 5.29
C CYS A 145 27.65 17.72 5.68
N ALA A 146 28.69 17.87 6.51
CA ALA A 146 29.17 19.17 6.97
C ALA A 146 29.93 19.95 5.88
N GLU A 147 29.95 21.28 5.99
CA GLU A 147 30.65 22.19 5.07
C GLU A 147 32.17 22.05 5.12
N ASP A 148 32.72 21.79 6.30
CA ASP A 148 34.16 21.62 6.52
C ASP A 148 34.47 20.50 7.51
N ASP A 149 35.75 20.15 7.58
CA ASP A 149 36.32 19.07 8.39
C ASP A 149 36.64 19.50 9.84
N SER A 150 36.06 20.60 10.34
CA SER A 150 36.30 21.01 11.72
C SER A 150 35.58 20.09 12.72
N SER A 151 36.19 19.86 13.89
CA SER A 151 35.58 19.00 14.94
C SER A 151 34.47 19.70 15.74
N ILE A 152 33.92 20.81 15.24
CA ILE A 152 32.81 21.56 15.85
C ILE A 152 31.48 21.29 15.16
N GLN A 153 31.47 20.42 14.15
CA GLN A 153 30.27 20.08 13.38
C GLN A 153 29.32 19.21 14.21
N TRP A 154 28.02 19.38 13.98
CA TRP A 154 26.99 18.65 14.70
C TRP A 154 25.69 18.52 13.91
N ILE A 155 24.93 17.47 14.22
CA ILE A 155 23.53 17.30 13.84
C ILE A 155 22.69 17.13 15.11
N GLN A 156 21.52 17.74 15.16
CA GLN A 156 20.64 17.73 16.33
C GLN A 156 19.21 17.41 15.95
N VAL A 157 18.49 16.84 16.92
CA VAL A 157 17.06 16.51 16.81
C VAL A 157 16.32 17.11 18.01
N ASP A 158 15.24 17.84 17.72
CA ASP A 158 14.26 18.33 18.70
C ASP A 158 13.07 17.37 18.78
N THR A 159 12.88 16.67 19.90
CA THR A 159 11.73 15.77 20.06
C THR A 159 10.43 16.51 20.42
N ARG A 160 10.46 17.85 20.52
CA ARG A 160 9.36 18.76 20.93
C ARG A 160 8.80 18.52 22.34
N ARG A 161 9.20 17.42 22.99
CA ARG A 161 8.74 16.95 24.31
C ARG A 161 9.93 16.50 25.13
N ILE A 162 9.76 16.39 26.45
CA ILE A 162 10.80 15.77 27.27
C ILE A 162 10.81 14.27 26.96
N THR A 163 11.96 13.74 26.58
CA THR A 163 12.15 12.36 26.11
C THR A 163 13.26 11.70 26.92
N LYS A 164 13.06 10.44 27.31
CA LYS A 164 14.10 9.54 27.83
C LYS A 164 14.81 8.92 26.62
N PHE A 165 15.99 9.41 26.29
CA PHE A 165 16.85 8.87 25.24
C PHE A 165 17.64 7.68 25.74
N THR A 166 17.71 6.62 24.93
CA THR A 166 18.39 5.35 25.27
C THR A 166 19.48 4.97 24.27
N GLY A 167 19.50 5.56 23.07
CA GLY A 167 20.52 5.24 22.08
C GLY A 167 20.32 6.01 20.78
N VAL A 168 21.20 5.73 19.82
CA VAL A 168 21.17 6.24 18.45
C VAL A 168 21.58 5.14 17.47
N ILE A 169 21.14 5.25 16.23
CA ILE A 169 21.59 4.41 15.13
C ILE A 169 22.23 5.31 14.09
N THR A 170 23.43 4.95 13.65
CA THR A 170 24.20 5.72 12.67
C THR A 170 24.41 4.93 11.40
N GLN A 171 24.42 5.61 10.25
CA GLN A 171 24.66 5.01 8.94
C GLN A 171 25.45 6.02 8.08
N GLY A 172 26.31 5.55 7.16
CA GLY A 172 27.06 6.43 6.27
C GLY A 172 26.21 7.00 5.14
N ARG A 173 26.81 7.71 4.18
CA ARG A 173 26.09 8.32 3.04
C ARG A 173 25.66 7.27 2.02
N ASP A 174 24.40 7.35 1.58
CA ASP A 174 24.02 6.68 0.34
C ASP A 174 24.55 7.46 -0.87
N SER A 175 25.38 6.80 -1.67
CA SER A 175 26.06 7.34 -2.84
C SER A 175 26.65 6.20 -3.65
N LEU A 176 26.67 6.38 -4.98
CA LEU A 176 27.33 5.45 -5.91
C LEU A 176 28.82 5.75 -6.07
N LEU A 177 29.25 6.96 -5.73
CA LEU A 177 30.61 7.47 -5.99
C LEU A 177 31.44 7.64 -4.71
N HIS A 178 30.79 7.79 -3.56
CA HIS A 178 31.44 8.17 -2.32
C HIS A 178 31.27 7.12 -1.22
N GLU A 179 32.32 6.94 -0.42
CA GLU A 179 32.35 6.08 0.77
C GLU A 179 32.47 6.93 2.03
N ASP A 180 31.51 7.83 2.24
CA ASP A 180 31.54 8.79 3.35
C ASP A 180 30.79 8.25 4.58
N PHE A 181 31.42 8.21 5.76
CA PHE A 181 30.76 7.79 7.01
C PHE A 181 31.51 8.23 8.28
N VAL A 182 30.77 8.50 9.36
CA VAL A 182 31.32 8.83 10.69
C VAL A 182 31.72 7.55 11.44
N THR A 183 32.94 7.55 11.99
CA THR A 183 33.52 6.39 12.71
C THR A 183 33.50 6.58 14.23
N THR A 184 33.63 7.81 14.74
CA THR A 184 33.49 8.09 16.18
C THR A 184 32.83 9.45 16.42
N PHE A 185 32.13 9.58 17.55
CA PHE A 185 31.38 10.80 17.89
C PHE A 185 31.14 10.94 19.40
N TYR A 186 30.83 12.17 19.82
CA TYR A 186 30.30 12.50 21.15
C TYR A 186 28.80 12.85 21.07
N ILE A 187 28.12 12.82 22.21
CA ILE A 187 26.69 13.14 22.30
C ILE A 187 26.46 14.19 23.38
N GLY A 188 25.65 15.19 23.07
CA GLY A 188 25.18 16.19 24.02
C GLY A 188 23.66 16.25 24.11
N PHE A 189 23.17 16.66 25.26
CA PHE A 189 21.74 16.82 25.54
C PHE A 189 21.42 18.24 26.00
N SER A 190 20.23 18.72 25.68
CA SER A 190 19.77 20.03 26.11
C SER A 190 18.25 20.06 26.35
N ASN A 191 17.79 20.99 27.17
CA ASN A 191 16.38 21.31 27.35
C ASN A 191 15.96 22.63 26.69
N ASP A 192 16.92 23.46 26.29
CA ASP A 192 16.69 24.82 25.81
C ASP A 192 17.40 25.13 24.48
N SER A 193 18.11 24.16 23.89
CA SER A 193 18.97 24.26 22.70
C SER A 193 20.19 25.18 22.83
N GLN A 194 20.40 25.80 23.99
CA GLN A 194 21.47 26.76 24.25
C GLN A 194 22.56 26.17 25.15
N ASN A 195 22.14 25.55 26.26
CA ASN A 195 23.03 24.92 27.22
C ASN A 195 23.08 23.42 26.95
N TRP A 196 24.28 22.91 26.65
CA TRP A 196 24.50 21.53 26.27
C TRP A 196 25.30 20.78 27.34
N LEU A 197 24.75 19.67 27.80
CA LEU A 197 25.41 18.73 28.71
C LEU A 197 25.96 17.56 27.90
N MET A 198 27.28 17.42 27.84
CA MET A 198 27.92 16.27 27.19
C MET A 198 27.70 14.99 27.98
N TYR A 199 27.43 13.90 27.27
CA TYR A 199 27.35 12.58 27.86
C TYR A 199 28.71 12.16 28.37
N SER A 200 28.78 11.74 29.63
CA SER A 200 30.03 11.37 30.30
C SER A 200 29.85 10.09 31.10
N ASN A 201 30.95 9.39 31.32
CA ASN A 201 31.03 8.24 32.23
C ASN A 201 31.23 8.67 33.70
N GLY A 202 31.02 9.95 34.02
CA GLY A 202 31.27 10.57 35.32
C GLY A 202 32.67 11.16 35.51
N TYR A 203 33.64 10.83 34.64
CA TYR A 203 35.00 11.36 34.69
C TYR A 203 35.36 12.17 33.44
N GLU A 204 34.99 11.66 32.27
CA GLU A 204 35.28 12.26 30.96
C GLU A 204 34.10 12.11 30.01
N GLU A 205 34.10 12.94 28.97
CA GLU A 205 33.14 12.83 27.87
C GLU A 205 33.29 11.46 27.20
N MET A 206 32.18 10.75 27.03
CA MET A 206 32.21 9.37 26.55
C MET A 206 32.28 9.33 25.03
N LEU A 207 33.33 8.72 24.51
CA LEU A 207 33.50 8.48 23.08
C LEU A 207 32.66 7.29 22.63
N PHE A 208 31.87 7.47 21.57
CA PHE A 208 31.10 6.42 20.93
C PHE A 208 31.69 6.04 19.57
N TYR A 209 31.50 4.78 19.18
CA TYR A 209 31.95 4.23 17.89
C TYR A 209 30.75 4.05 16.97
N GLY A 210 30.87 4.57 15.75
CA GLY A 210 29.85 4.50 14.70
C GLY A 210 30.20 3.46 13.64
N ASN A 211 30.14 3.88 12.38
CA ASN A 211 30.19 2.99 11.24
C ASN A 211 31.62 2.60 10.83
N VAL A 212 31.73 1.45 10.16
CA VAL A 212 32.95 0.96 9.49
C VAL A 212 32.80 0.89 7.96
N ASP A 213 31.58 1.12 7.47
CA ASP A 213 31.18 1.17 6.07
C ASP A 213 29.98 2.13 5.91
N LYS A 214 29.55 2.42 4.68
CA LYS A 214 28.51 3.42 4.43
C LYS A 214 27.07 2.87 4.54
N ASP A 215 26.90 1.56 4.46
CA ASP A 215 25.61 0.90 4.19
C ASP A 215 24.99 0.26 5.43
N THR A 216 25.82 -0.25 6.36
CA THR A 216 25.38 -0.99 7.55
C THR A 216 24.97 -0.03 8.67
N PRO A 217 23.70 -0.05 9.12
CA PRO A 217 23.28 0.67 10.33
C PRO A 217 24.01 0.14 11.58
N VAL A 218 24.46 1.05 12.44
CA VAL A 218 25.14 0.72 13.70
C VAL A 218 24.39 1.35 14.87
N MET A 219 23.81 0.51 15.71
CA MET A 219 23.14 0.91 16.96
C MET A 219 24.17 1.11 18.07
N THR A 220 24.06 2.25 18.75
CA THR A 220 24.84 2.62 19.92
C THR A 220 23.89 2.92 21.07
N GLU A 221 23.86 2.02 22.05
CA GLU A 221 23.06 2.21 23.26
C GLU A 221 23.82 3.01 24.31
N PHE A 222 23.09 3.81 25.08
CA PHE A 222 23.63 4.58 26.18
C PHE A 222 23.66 3.71 27.43
N PRO A 223 24.81 3.59 28.12
CA PRO A 223 24.88 2.85 29.38
C PRO A 223 23.86 3.32 30.42
N GLU A 224 23.54 4.62 30.42
CA GLU A 224 22.58 5.26 31.32
C GLU A 224 21.67 6.18 30.51
N PRO A 225 20.36 5.94 30.46
CA PRO A 225 19.43 6.77 29.71
C PRO A 225 19.47 8.25 30.15
N LYS A 226 19.28 9.18 29.20
CA LYS A 226 19.25 10.62 29.47
C LYS A 226 17.90 11.23 29.18
N VAL A 227 17.42 12.06 30.11
CA VAL A 227 16.16 12.78 29.96
C VAL A 227 16.44 14.20 29.50
N ALA A 228 16.00 14.54 28.29
CA ALA A 228 16.13 15.87 27.73
C ALA A 228 15.09 16.12 26.62
N ARG A 229 15.05 17.31 26.03
CA ARG A 229 14.25 17.60 24.82
C ARG A 229 15.06 17.48 23.53
N TYR A 230 16.32 17.89 23.58
CA TYR A 230 17.20 17.91 22.42
C TYR A 230 18.33 16.90 22.62
N ILE A 231 18.67 16.22 21.54
CA ILE A 231 19.88 15.40 21.41
C ILE A 231 20.71 15.95 20.25
N ARG A 232 22.03 15.94 20.41
CA ARG A 232 22.98 16.38 19.38
C ARG A 232 24.18 15.46 19.33
N LEU A 233 24.56 15.06 18.12
CA LEU A 233 25.74 14.26 17.85
C LEU A 233 26.85 15.17 17.33
N TYR A 234 28.06 14.95 17.83
CA TYR A 234 29.28 15.69 17.48
C TYR A 234 30.29 14.72 16.87
N PRO A 235 30.34 14.59 15.53
CA PRO A 235 31.31 13.72 14.86
C PRO A 235 32.76 14.12 15.18
N LEU A 236 33.61 13.13 15.45
CA LEU A 236 35.01 13.32 15.81
C LEU A 236 35.96 12.79 14.73
N THR A 237 35.72 11.58 14.23
CA THR A 237 36.48 10.97 13.14
C THR A 237 35.54 10.37 12.10
N TRP A 238 35.96 10.36 10.83
CA TRP A 238 35.17 9.87 9.70
C TRP A 238 36.09 9.35 8.57
N ASN A 239 35.50 8.60 7.64
CA ASN A 239 36.10 8.23 6.37
C ASN A 239 35.51 9.09 5.24
N GLY A 240 36.34 9.51 4.28
CA GLY A 240 35.91 10.40 3.21
C GLY A 240 35.54 11.79 3.72
N SER A 241 34.34 12.26 3.36
CA SER A 241 33.75 13.50 3.86
C SER A 241 32.98 13.26 5.16
N LEU A 242 32.83 14.29 6.00
CA LEU A 242 32.00 14.19 7.20
C LEU A 242 30.52 14.10 6.80
N CYS A 243 30.02 12.87 6.68
CA CYS A 243 28.65 12.57 6.32
C CYS A 243 28.05 11.51 7.24
N MET A 244 26.77 11.65 7.59
CA MET A 244 26.05 10.64 8.35
C MET A 244 24.53 10.73 8.18
N ARG A 245 23.89 9.58 8.42
CA ARG A 245 22.47 9.36 8.64
C ARG A 245 22.25 8.89 10.08
N LEU A 246 21.07 9.18 10.63
CA LEU A 246 20.76 9.06 12.04
C LEU A 246 19.31 8.59 12.27
N GLU A 247 19.15 7.67 13.21
CA GLU A 247 17.91 7.42 13.96
C GLU A 247 18.18 7.59 15.46
N VAL A 248 17.17 8.00 16.21
CA VAL A 248 17.25 8.24 17.65
C VAL A 248 16.29 7.31 18.38
N LEU A 249 16.77 6.66 19.44
CA LEU A 249 15.96 5.80 20.29
C LEU A 249 15.52 6.58 21.53
N GLY A 250 14.21 6.67 21.77
CA GLY A 250 13.71 7.44 22.90
C GLY A 250 12.21 7.33 23.20
N CYS A 251 11.86 7.46 24.47
CA CYS A 251 10.48 7.43 24.95
C CYS A 251 10.05 8.81 25.45
N PRO A 252 9.04 9.46 24.85
CA PRO A 252 8.47 10.68 25.39
C PRO A 252 7.96 10.46 26.83
N LEU A 253 8.37 11.32 27.77
CA LEU A 253 7.85 11.31 29.12
C LEU A 253 6.50 12.02 29.16
N SER A 254 5.47 11.36 29.67
CA SER A 254 4.16 11.96 29.85
C SER A 254 4.21 13.05 30.94
N SER A 255 3.91 14.30 30.57
CA SER A 255 3.62 15.33 31.57
C SER A 255 2.21 15.14 32.13
N ILE A 256 2.08 15.16 33.46
CA ILE A 256 0.82 14.97 34.22
C ILE A 256 -0.33 15.92 33.80
N HIS A 257 -0.06 16.97 33.01
CA HIS A 257 -1.07 17.91 32.51
C HIS A 257 -1.71 17.58 31.14
N ASN A 258 -1.35 16.45 30.52
CA ASN A 258 -1.80 16.09 29.17
C ASN A 258 -2.97 15.09 29.16
N TYR A 259 -3.87 15.14 30.15
CA TYR A 259 -5.10 14.33 30.13
C TYR A 259 -6.03 14.70 28.95
N TYR A 260 -5.96 15.94 28.45
CA TYR A 260 -6.78 16.40 27.31
C TYR A 260 -6.09 16.30 25.94
N SER A 261 -4.76 16.18 25.87
CA SER A 261 -4.04 15.96 24.60
C SER A 261 -3.86 14.48 24.26
N LEU A 262 -3.97 13.58 25.24
CA LEU A 262 -4.16 12.13 25.03
C LEU A 262 -5.51 11.78 24.37
N GLN A 263 -6.46 12.71 24.26
CA GLN A 263 -7.66 12.51 23.45
C GLN A 263 -7.42 12.76 21.95
N ASN A 264 -6.34 13.45 21.58
CA ASN A 264 -5.91 13.61 20.19
C ASN A 264 -4.72 12.70 19.82
N GLU A 265 -4.02 12.15 20.81
CA GLU A 265 -3.11 11.01 20.67
C GLU A 265 -3.79 9.76 21.22
N VAL A 266 -4.76 9.24 20.48
CA VAL A 266 -5.39 7.95 20.78
C VAL A 266 -4.38 6.84 20.49
N MET A 267 -3.46 6.66 21.44
CA MET A 267 -2.45 5.62 21.46
C MET A 267 -3.07 4.32 21.99
N THR A 268 -3.95 3.76 21.17
CA THR A 268 -4.42 2.36 21.05
C THR A 268 -5.52 2.48 20.00
N SER A 269 -5.38 1.86 18.83
CA SER A 269 -6.54 1.68 17.95
C SER A 269 -7.70 1.15 18.80
N VAL A 270 -8.90 1.72 18.63
CA VAL A 270 -10.13 1.17 19.26
C VAL A 270 -10.29 -0.31 18.89
N ASP A 271 -9.75 -0.67 17.74
CA ASP A 271 -9.65 -2.02 17.21
C ASP A 271 -8.62 -2.82 18.03
N ASN A 272 -9.08 -3.77 18.84
CA ASN A 272 -8.24 -4.68 19.63
C ASN A 272 -7.55 -5.72 18.72
N LEU A 273 -6.54 -5.32 17.93
CA LEU A 273 -5.81 -6.16 16.95
C LEU A 273 -4.39 -6.53 17.45
N ASP A 274 -3.75 -7.52 16.81
CA ASP A 274 -2.35 -7.90 17.08
C ASP A 274 -1.37 -6.97 16.33
N PHE A 275 -0.80 -5.98 17.02
CA PHE A 275 0.16 -5.00 16.48
C PHE A 275 1.60 -5.39 16.79
N ARG A 276 2.18 -6.21 15.93
CA ARG A 276 3.60 -6.62 15.98
C ARG A 276 4.01 -7.16 14.62
N HIS A 277 5.29 -7.45 14.43
CA HIS A 277 5.75 -8.14 13.24
C HIS A 277 5.49 -9.64 13.33
N HIS A 278 4.98 -10.20 12.24
CA HIS A 278 4.65 -11.60 12.16
C HIS A 278 5.66 -12.31 11.27
N ASN A 279 6.60 -13.06 11.84
CA ASN A 279 7.40 -14.01 11.05
C ASN A 279 6.50 -15.03 10.32
N TYR A 280 7.06 -15.80 9.39
CA TYR A 280 6.29 -16.72 8.57
C TYR A 280 5.47 -17.72 9.39
N LYS A 281 5.99 -18.20 10.54
CA LYS A 281 5.25 -19.10 11.44
C LYS A 281 4.08 -18.38 12.10
N ASP A 282 4.31 -17.19 12.61
CA ASP A 282 3.31 -16.40 13.34
C ASP A 282 2.22 -15.85 12.40
N MET A 283 2.60 -15.43 11.20
CA MET A 283 1.66 -15.03 10.14
C MET A 283 0.69 -16.17 9.83
N ARG A 284 1.21 -17.39 9.62
CA ARG A 284 0.38 -18.57 9.39
C ARG A 284 -0.52 -18.89 10.57
N GLN A 285 -0.01 -18.73 11.78
CA GLN A 285 -0.78 -18.97 12.99
C GLN A 285 -1.92 -17.95 13.13
N LEU A 286 -1.66 -16.67 12.88
CA LEU A 286 -2.67 -15.62 12.90
C LEU A 286 -3.76 -15.87 11.85
N MET A 287 -3.38 -16.17 10.60
CA MET A 287 -4.35 -16.51 9.56
C MET A 287 -5.21 -17.69 9.99
N LYS A 288 -4.61 -18.73 10.57
CA LYS A 288 -5.34 -19.90 11.09
C LYS A 288 -6.32 -19.51 12.21
N VAL A 289 -5.91 -18.66 13.15
CA VAL A 289 -6.79 -18.16 14.23
C VAL A 289 -7.97 -17.39 13.66
N VAL A 290 -7.75 -16.47 12.71
CA VAL A 290 -8.84 -15.73 12.04
C VAL A 290 -9.80 -16.70 11.34
N ASN A 291 -9.27 -17.73 10.66
CA ASN A 291 -10.09 -18.72 9.98
C ASN A 291 -10.89 -19.61 10.95
N GLU A 292 -10.35 -19.90 12.13
CA GLU A 292 -11.06 -20.63 13.18
C GLU A 292 -12.12 -19.76 13.86
N GLU A 293 -11.92 -18.44 13.90
CA GLU A 293 -12.86 -17.48 14.47
C GLU A 293 -14.04 -17.17 13.53
N CYS A 294 -13.79 -17.11 12.22
CA CYS A 294 -14.79 -16.80 11.19
C CYS A 294 -14.89 -17.87 10.07
N PRO A 295 -15.04 -19.17 10.40
CA PRO A 295 -14.94 -20.27 9.42
C PRO A 295 -16.02 -20.26 8.34
N THR A 296 -17.14 -19.57 8.58
CA THR A 296 -18.25 -19.47 7.61
C THR A 296 -17.96 -18.49 6.48
N ILE A 297 -17.06 -17.52 6.71
CA ILE A 297 -16.74 -16.48 5.73
C ILE A 297 -15.30 -16.47 5.26
N THR A 298 -14.43 -17.31 5.84
CA THR A 298 -13.00 -17.33 5.49
C THR A 298 -12.53 -18.68 5.00
N ARG A 299 -11.56 -18.67 4.09
CA ARG A 299 -10.85 -19.88 3.66
C ARG A 299 -9.39 -19.60 3.37
N ILE A 300 -8.50 -20.35 4.00
CA ILE A 300 -7.05 -20.30 3.70
C ILE A 300 -6.72 -21.26 2.57
N TYR A 301 -5.98 -20.79 1.57
CA TYR A 301 -5.44 -21.62 0.51
C TYR A 301 -4.01 -21.23 0.14
N ASN A 302 -3.36 -22.06 -0.67
CA ASN A 302 -1.98 -21.87 -1.10
C ASN A 302 -1.96 -21.57 -2.60
N ILE A 303 -1.28 -20.49 -3.01
CA ILE A 303 -1.14 -20.13 -4.44
C ILE A 303 0.13 -20.70 -5.07
N GLY A 304 1.14 -21.05 -4.27
CA GLY A 304 2.39 -21.60 -4.77
C GLY A 304 3.40 -21.85 -3.66
N LYS A 305 4.69 -21.90 -4.00
CA LYS A 305 5.76 -21.94 -3.01
C LYS A 305 6.86 -20.97 -3.42
N SER A 306 7.53 -20.40 -2.43
CA SER A 306 8.79 -19.69 -2.62
C SER A 306 9.92 -20.64 -2.97
N PHE A 307 11.07 -20.08 -3.34
CA PHE A 307 12.27 -20.85 -3.65
C PHE A 307 12.72 -21.77 -2.49
N ARG A 308 12.69 -21.28 -1.23
CA ARG A 308 12.98 -22.11 -0.04
C ARG A 308 11.85 -23.07 0.34
N GLY A 309 10.79 -23.14 -0.46
CA GLY A 309 9.68 -24.07 -0.29
C GLY A 309 8.63 -23.61 0.72
N LEU A 310 8.66 -22.34 1.15
CA LEU A 310 7.60 -21.75 1.97
C LEU A 310 6.34 -21.60 1.13
N LYS A 311 5.19 -21.90 1.70
CA LYS A 311 3.88 -21.80 1.02
C LYS A 311 3.45 -20.34 0.97
N ILE A 312 3.00 -19.89 -0.19
CA ILE A 312 2.45 -18.55 -0.38
C ILE A 312 0.95 -18.62 -0.07
N TYR A 313 0.59 -18.17 1.13
CA TYR A 313 -0.77 -18.28 1.65
C TYR A 313 -1.65 -17.11 1.23
N ALA A 314 -2.88 -17.42 0.85
CA ALA A 314 -3.94 -16.47 0.61
C ALA A 314 -5.08 -16.72 1.60
N MET A 315 -5.68 -15.65 2.12
CA MET A 315 -6.97 -15.68 2.80
C MET A 315 -8.07 -15.21 1.86
N GLU A 316 -9.00 -16.09 1.58
CA GLU A 316 -10.27 -15.78 0.94
C GLU A 316 -11.28 -15.35 2.00
N ILE A 317 -12.02 -14.26 1.73
CA ILE A 317 -13.12 -13.77 2.57
C ILE A 317 -14.33 -13.48 1.67
N SER A 318 -15.44 -14.19 1.89
CA SER A 318 -16.72 -14.09 1.18
C SER A 318 -17.79 -14.80 2.04
N ASP A 319 -19.08 -14.56 1.84
CA ASP A 319 -20.13 -15.36 2.50
C ASP A 319 -20.27 -16.78 1.91
N ASN A 320 -19.68 -17.05 0.73
CA ASN A 320 -19.61 -18.39 0.14
C ASN A 320 -18.17 -18.80 -0.26
N PRO A 321 -17.26 -18.98 0.73
CA PRO A 321 -15.85 -19.22 0.44
C PRO A 321 -15.62 -20.59 -0.21
N GLY A 322 -14.92 -20.60 -1.34
CA GLY A 322 -14.56 -21.78 -2.11
C GLY A 322 -14.98 -21.71 -3.56
N GLU A 323 -16.06 -21.01 -3.83
CA GLU A 323 -16.77 -20.98 -5.11
C GLU A 323 -16.90 -19.54 -5.60
N HIS A 324 -16.94 -19.37 -6.92
CA HIS A 324 -17.19 -18.07 -7.53
C HIS A 324 -18.70 -17.96 -7.79
N GLU A 325 -19.32 -16.86 -7.35
CA GLU A 325 -20.75 -16.63 -7.53
C GLU A 325 -21.05 -15.68 -8.69
N LEU A 326 -22.11 -15.99 -9.44
CA LEU A 326 -22.44 -15.25 -10.67
C LEU A 326 -22.71 -13.76 -10.37
N GLY A 327 -21.89 -12.88 -10.94
CA GLY A 327 -22.01 -11.43 -10.77
C GLY A 327 -21.38 -10.87 -9.49
N GLU A 328 -20.77 -11.72 -8.65
CA GLU A 328 -19.93 -11.35 -7.52
C GLU A 328 -18.50 -11.03 -8.03
N PRO A 329 -18.01 -9.79 -7.94
CA PRO A 329 -16.66 -9.46 -8.37
C PRO A 329 -15.59 -10.07 -7.44
N GLU A 330 -14.48 -10.46 -8.06
CA GLU A 330 -13.28 -10.93 -7.38
C GLU A 330 -12.31 -9.76 -7.15
N PHE A 331 -11.93 -9.53 -5.89
CA PHE A 331 -10.99 -8.48 -5.46
C PHE A 331 -9.71 -9.09 -4.89
N ARG A 332 -8.56 -8.42 -5.06
CA ARG A 332 -7.32 -8.81 -4.38
C ARG A 332 -6.50 -7.68 -3.77
N TYR A 333 -5.91 -7.98 -2.61
CA TYR A 333 -4.72 -7.28 -2.13
C TYR A 333 -3.55 -8.25 -2.02
N THR A 334 -2.38 -7.80 -2.47
CA THR A 334 -1.11 -8.51 -2.29
C THR A 334 -0.10 -7.62 -1.58
N ALA A 335 0.79 -8.22 -0.81
CA ALA A 335 1.86 -7.50 -0.11
C ALA A 335 3.13 -8.35 -0.02
N GLY A 336 4.22 -7.71 0.40
CA GLY A 336 5.50 -8.37 0.61
C GLY A 336 6.04 -9.00 -0.67
N ILE A 337 5.87 -8.34 -1.82
CA ILE A 337 6.56 -8.73 -3.07
C ILE A 337 8.05 -8.44 -2.96
N HIS A 338 8.40 -7.32 -2.32
CA HIS A 338 9.68 -7.11 -1.69
C HIS A 338 9.58 -7.53 -0.23
N GLY A 339 10.51 -8.38 0.24
CA GLY A 339 10.40 -8.98 1.57
C GLY A 339 10.60 -7.99 2.71
N ASN A 340 11.38 -6.93 2.50
CA ASN A 340 11.65 -5.89 3.49
C ASN A 340 10.62 -4.75 3.50
N GLU A 341 9.61 -4.78 2.63
CA GLU A 341 8.51 -3.81 2.61
C GLU A 341 7.33 -4.34 3.44
N VAL A 342 7.51 -4.26 4.76
CA VAL A 342 6.74 -5.01 5.77
C VAL A 342 5.40 -4.38 6.10
N LEU A 343 5.25 -3.05 5.99
CA LEU A 343 4.01 -2.39 6.41
C LEU A 343 2.77 -2.97 5.70
N GLY A 344 2.87 -3.21 4.38
CA GLY A 344 1.79 -3.84 3.61
C GLY A 344 1.38 -5.22 4.14
N ARG A 345 2.36 -6.05 4.54
CA ARG A 345 2.12 -7.39 5.10
C ARG A 345 1.27 -7.28 6.36
N GLU A 346 1.69 -6.42 7.29
CA GLU A 346 1.01 -6.25 8.58
C GLU A 346 -0.37 -5.60 8.42
N LEU A 347 -0.54 -4.63 7.51
CA LEU A 347 -1.84 -4.06 7.14
C LEU A 347 -2.84 -5.13 6.68
N LEU A 348 -2.41 -6.11 5.87
CA LEU A 348 -3.28 -7.19 5.44
C LEU A 348 -3.65 -8.16 6.58
N LEU A 349 -2.72 -8.46 7.49
CA LEU A 349 -3.02 -9.30 8.67
C LEU A 349 -3.97 -8.59 9.65
N MET A 350 -3.83 -7.28 9.82
CA MET A 350 -4.76 -6.46 10.60
C MET A 350 -6.13 -6.40 9.92
N LEU A 351 -6.19 -6.24 8.60
CA LEU A 351 -7.43 -6.23 7.82
C LEU A 351 -8.21 -7.56 7.95
N MET A 352 -7.52 -8.70 7.90
CA MET A 352 -8.15 -10.02 8.11
C MET A 352 -8.84 -10.11 9.48
N GLN A 353 -8.15 -9.68 10.55
CA GLN A 353 -8.72 -9.66 11.90
C GLN A 353 -9.90 -8.69 12.01
N PHE A 354 -9.76 -7.49 11.43
CA PHE A 354 -10.76 -6.43 11.46
C PHE A 354 -12.05 -6.87 10.77
N ILE A 355 -11.97 -7.40 9.54
CA ILE A 355 -13.15 -7.87 8.80
C ILE A 355 -13.89 -8.97 9.57
N CYS A 356 -13.15 -9.95 10.14
CA CYS A 356 -13.78 -11.02 10.93
C CYS A 356 -14.50 -10.48 12.17
N LYS A 357 -13.86 -9.58 12.94
CA LYS A 357 -14.46 -8.97 14.15
C LYS A 357 -15.69 -8.15 13.81
N GLU A 358 -15.58 -7.21 12.88
CA GLU A 358 -16.69 -6.34 12.49
C GLU A 358 -17.86 -7.11 11.85
N PHE A 359 -17.58 -8.18 11.11
CA PHE A 359 -18.62 -9.06 10.57
C PHE A 359 -19.43 -9.75 11.69
N LYS A 360 -18.73 -10.25 12.72
CA LYS A 360 -19.36 -10.86 13.90
C LYS A 360 -20.15 -9.84 14.72
N ASP A 361 -19.61 -8.64 14.88
CA ASP A 361 -20.27 -7.54 15.61
C ASP A 361 -21.47 -6.96 14.84
N GLY A 362 -21.58 -7.29 13.55
CA GLY A 362 -22.73 -6.96 12.73
C GLY A 362 -22.66 -5.59 12.07
N ASN A 363 -21.45 -5.10 11.82
CA ASN A 363 -21.23 -3.88 11.06
C ASN A 363 -21.84 -4.03 9.64
N PRO A 364 -22.82 -3.20 9.25
CA PRO A 364 -23.52 -3.34 7.98
C PRO A 364 -22.61 -3.10 6.77
N ARG A 365 -21.61 -2.22 6.90
CA ARG A 365 -20.64 -1.94 5.82
C ARG A 365 -19.81 -3.18 5.51
N ILE A 366 -19.23 -3.80 6.53
CA ILE A 366 -18.39 -4.99 6.39
C ILE A 366 -19.21 -6.21 5.97
N ARG A 367 -20.42 -6.39 6.53
CA ARG A 367 -21.30 -7.47 6.07
C ARG A 367 -21.63 -7.34 4.60
N ASN A 368 -22.04 -6.16 4.15
CA ASN A 368 -22.33 -5.92 2.74
C ASN A 368 -21.11 -6.15 1.85
N LEU A 369 -19.93 -5.71 2.29
CA LEU A 369 -18.69 -5.91 1.54
C LEU A 369 -18.36 -7.41 1.38
N VAL A 370 -18.48 -8.21 2.45
CA VAL A 370 -18.20 -9.65 2.44
C VAL A 370 -19.26 -10.44 1.66
N THR A 371 -20.52 -9.99 1.62
CA THR A 371 -21.60 -10.69 0.89
C THR A 371 -21.66 -10.35 -0.59
N GLU A 372 -21.12 -9.21 -1.00
CA GLU A 372 -21.18 -8.76 -2.39
C GLU A 372 -19.83 -8.89 -3.10
N THR A 373 -18.75 -9.23 -2.39
CA THR A 373 -17.40 -9.32 -2.92
C THR A 373 -16.68 -10.55 -2.41
N ARG A 374 -15.98 -11.20 -3.33
CA ARG A 374 -15.01 -12.23 -2.98
C ARG A 374 -13.61 -11.65 -2.88
N ILE A 375 -13.13 -11.54 -1.64
CA ILE A 375 -11.89 -10.84 -1.29
C ILE A 375 -10.76 -11.85 -1.15
N HIS A 376 -9.62 -11.59 -1.79
CA HIS A 376 -8.42 -12.40 -1.67
C HIS A 376 -7.23 -11.58 -1.15
N LEU A 377 -6.72 -11.94 0.04
CA LEU A 377 -5.63 -11.24 0.71
C LEU A 377 -4.38 -12.13 0.76
N VAL A 378 -3.27 -11.66 0.19
CA VAL A 378 -1.97 -12.36 0.17
C VAL A 378 -0.93 -11.50 0.91
N PRO A 379 -0.65 -11.77 2.19
CA PRO A 379 0.20 -10.90 3.02
C PRO A 379 1.69 -10.95 2.65
N SER A 380 2.16 -11.99 1.97
CA SER A 380 3.58 -12.14 1.63
C SER A 380 3.77 -12.99 0.37
N LEU A 381 4.12 -12.34 -0.73
CA LEU A 381 4.50 -12.98 -2.00
C LEU A 381 5.95 -13.49 -2.00
N ASN A 382 6.84 -12.79 -1.29
CA ASN A 382 8.24 -13.14 -1.05
C ASN A 382 8.48 -13.43 0.45
N PRO A 383 7.99 -14.57 0.98
CA PRO A 383 8.24 -14.92 2.37
C PRO A 383 9.72 -15.18 2.66
N ASP A 384 10.51 -15.58 1.66
CA ASP A 384 11.95 -15.85 1.83
C ASP A 384 12.73 -14.55 2.12
N GLY A 385 12.49 -13.50 1.32
CA GLY A 385 13.08 -12.18 1.54
C GLY A 385 12.64 -11.57 2.87
N TYR A 386 11.38 -11.76 3.27
CA TYR A 386 10.89 -11.29 4.57
C TYR A 386 11.63 -11.93 5.74
N GLU A 387 11.86 -13.25 5.72
CA GLU A 387 12.58 -13.92 6.81
C GLU A 387 14.02 -13.41 6.95
N ILE A 388 14.66 -12.98 5.85
CA ILE A 388 15.98 -12.35 5.89
C ILE A 388 15.89 -10.96 6.53
N ALA A 389 14.95 -10.12 6.10
CA ALA A 389 14.76 -8.79 6.68
C ALA A 389 14.40 -8.86 8.17
N SER A 390 13.48 -9.76 8.54
CA SER A 390 12.99 -9.94 9.90
C SER A 390 14.05 -10.46 10.88
N GLN A 391 15.13 -11.09 10.39
CA GLN A 391 16.24 -11.52 11.24
C GLN A 391 17.09 -10.35 11.73
N MET A 392 17.20 -9.28 10.94
CA MET A 392 17.88 -8.05 11.38
C MET A 392 16.97 -7.15 12.21
N GLY A 393 15.66 -7.15 11.90
CA GLY A 393 14.68 -6.29 12.56
C GLY A 393 14.51 -4.94 11.86
N SER A 394 13.54 -4.16 12.34
CA SER A 394 13.17 -2.85 11.79
C SER A 394 14.30 -1.82 11.87
N GLU A 395 15.12 -1.88 12.92
CA GLU A 395 16.08 -0.84 13.28
C GLU A 395 17.43 -0.98 12.57
N LEU A 396 17.79 -2.22 12.24
CA LEU A 396 19.12 -2.57 11.70
C LEU A 396 19.06 -3.08 10.25
N GLY A 397 17.85 -3.16 9.67
CA GLY A 397 17.68 -3.40 8.24
C GLY A 397 18.26 -2.25 7.42
N ASN A 398 19.11 -2.57 6.45
CA ASN A 398 19.45 -1.60 5.40
C ASN A 398 18.35 -1.60 4.31
N TRP A 399 18.43 -0.65 3.39
CA TRP A 399 17.43 -0.46 2.34
C TRP A 399 17.16 -1.67 1.42
N ALA A 400 18.13 -2.57 1.29
CA ALA A 400 18.19 -3.62 0.26
C ALA A 400 18.04 -5.05 0.82
N LEU A 401 18.34 -5.25 2.10
CA LEU A 401 18.36 -6.57 2.71
C LEU A 401 16.96 -7.18 2.76
N GLY A 402 16.75 -8.28 2.05
CA GLY A 402 15.45 -8.95 1.94
C GLY A 402 14.52 -8.37 0.87
N HIS A 403 14.98 -7.41 0.05
CA HIS A 403 14.20 -6.85 -1.07
C HIS A 403 13.93 -7.91 -2.15
N TRP A 404 14.98 -8.52 -2.69
CA TRP A 404 14.89 -9.54 -3.74
C TRP A 404 14.45 -10.91 -3.18
N ASN A 405 14.02 -11.81 -4.08
CA ASN A 405 13.83 -13.21 -3.71
C ASN A 405 15.19 -13.92 -3.50
N GLU A 406 15.14 -15.19 -3.10
CA GLU A 406 16.35 -15.99 -2.83
C GLU A 406 17.27 -16.13 -4.06
N GLU A 407 16.71 -16.10 -5.26
CA GLU A 407 17.45 -16.21 -6.52
C GLU A 407 18.04 -14.86 -6.99
N GLY A 408 17.74 -13.76 -6.29
CA GLY A 408 18.17 -12.42 -6.64
C GLY A 408 17.31 -11.71 -7.68
N PHE A 409 16.10 -12.22 -7.96
CA PHE A 409 15.14 -11.54 -8.82
C PHE A 409 14.36 -10.48 -8.04
N ASP A 410 14.12 -9.35 -8.68
CA ASP A 410 13.08 -8.42 -8.26
C ASP A 410 11.75 -8.96 -8.76
N LEU A 411 10.91 -9.45 -7.84
CA LEU A 411 9.65 -10.09 -8.22
C LEU A 411 8.68 -9.11 -8.88
N PHE A 412 8.72 -7.83 -8.53
CA PHE A 412 7.82 -6.84 -9.11
C PHE A 412 8.13 -6.59 -10.58
N GLU A 413 9.40 -6.69 -10.97
CA GLU A 413 9.90 -6.46 -12.35
C GLU A 413 10.11 -7.76 -13.16
N ASN A 414 9.83 -8.94 -12.58
CA ASN A 414 10.05 -10.24 -13.21
C ASN A 414 8.81 -10.81 -13.93
N PHE A 415 7.83 -9.98 -14.31
CA PHE A 415 6.69 -10.40 -15.13
C PHE A 415 6.98 -10.24 -16.64
N PRO A 416 6.24 -10.94 -17.53
CA PRO A 416 6.38 -10.75 -18.97
C PRO A 416 6.14 -9.29 -19.39
N ASP A 417 7.09 -8.71 -20.13
CA ASP A 417 6.90 -7.41 -20.78
C ASP A 417 5.92 -7.53 -21.96
N LEU A 418 4.66 -7.25 -21.67
CA LEU A 418 3.59 -7.22 -22.68
C LEU A 418 3.44 -5.83 -23.34
N ASN A 419 3.97 -4.78 -22.71
CA ASN A 419 3.92 -3.40 -23.22
C ASN A 419 4.66 -3.29 -24.54
N SER A 420 5.89 -3.83 -24.62
CA SER A 420 6.68 -3.86 -25.86
C SER A 420 5.96 -4.58 -26.99
N ILE A 421 5.26 -5.68 -26.68
CA ILE A 421 4.49 -6.45 -27.66
C ILE A 421 3.30 -5.64 -28.17
N LEU A 422 2.53 -5.02 -27.26
CA LEU A 422 1.38 -4.19 -27.59
C LEU A 422 1.80 -3.02 -28.47
N TRP A 423 2.79 -2.23 -28.06
CA TRP A 423 3.19 -1.02 -28.78
C TRP A 423 3.77 -1.34 -30.16
N ALA A 424 4.58 -2.40 -30.29
CA ALA A 424 5.07 -2.85 -31.58
C ALA A 424 3.92 -3.31 -32.51
N ALA A 425 2.84 -3.87 -31.95
CA ALA A 425 1.66 -4.25 -32.70
C ALA A 425 0.80 -3.03 -33.08
N GLU A 426 0.68 -2.03 -32.22
CA GLU A 426 -0.01 -0.76 -32.51
C GLU A 426 0.63 -0.02 -33.68
N GLU A 427 1.97 0.11 -33.68
CA GLU A 427 2.74 0.75 -34.76
C GLU A 427 2.49 0.07 -36.12
N ARG A 428 2.35 -1.26 -36.09
CA ARG A 428 2.06 -2.08 -37.28
C ARG A 428 0.57 -2.16 -37.62
N LYS A 429 -0.30 -1.49 -36.86
CA LYS A 429 -1.78 -1.53 -36.99
C LYS A 429 -2.34 -2.95 -36.90
N TRP A 430 -1.74 -3.76 -36.03
CA TRP A 430 -2.14 -5.15 -35.79
C TRP A 430 -3.21 -5.28 -34.70
N VAL A 431 -3.37 -4.26 -33.85
CA VAL A 431 -4.37 -4.24 -32.78
C VAL A 431 -5.75 -3.78 -33.31
N PRO A 432 -6.88 -4.41 -32.93
CA PRO A 432 -7.01 -5.65 -32.13
C PRO A 432 -7.05 -6.94 -32.98
N HIS A 433 -6.81 -6.88 -34.30
CA HIS A 433 -7.16 -7.97 -35.23
C HIS A 433 -6.17 -9.14 -35.25
N ARG A 434 -4.88 -8.87 -35.01
CA ARG A 434 -3.80 -9.88 -34.94
C ARG A 434 -3.24 -10.02 -33.54
N VAL A 435 -3.16 -8.92 -32.80
CA VAL A 435 -2.77 -8.89 -31.39
C VAL A 435 -3.94 -8.26 -30.63
N PRO A 436 -4.47 -8.90 -29.59
CA PRO A 436 -5.58 -8.35 -28.83
C PRO A 436 -5.11 -7.15 -27.99
N ASN A 437 -6.02 -6.23 -27.68
CA ASN A 437 -5.78 -5.08 -26.79
C ASN A 437 -6.02 -5.41 -25.29
N HIS A 438 -6.23 -6.69 -24.98
CA HIS A 438 -6.50 -7.25 -23.67
C HIS A 438 -6.13 -8.74 -23.69
N HIS A 439 -5.91 -9.36 -22.53
CA HIS A 439 -5.64 -10.81 -22.43
C HIS A 439 -4.54 -11.27 -23.39
N MET A 440 -3.47 -10.49 -23.52
CA MET A 440 -2.36 -10.84 -24.39
C MET A 440 -1.67 -12.10 -23.86
N PRO A 441 -1.42 -13.12 -24.69
CA PRO A 441 -0.86 -14.38 -24.22
C PRO A 441 0.54 -14.19 -23.63
N VAL A 442 0.86 -14.95 -22.59
CA VAL A 442 2.24 -15.04 -22.08
C VAL A 442 3.13 -15.61 -23.18
N PRO A 443 4.28 -14.99 -23.51
CA PRO A 443 5.17 -15.51 -24.54
C PRO A 443 5.70 -16.92 -24.23
N ASP A 444 5.77 -17.80 -25.24
CA ASP A 444 6.19 -19.20 -25.08
C ASP A 444 7.57 -19.36 -24.40
N HIS A 445 8.50 -18.42 -24.66
CA HIS A 445 9.82 -18.45 -24.05
C HIS A 445 9.79 -18.21 -22.53
N TYR A 446 8.77 -17.52 -22.01
CA TYR A 446 8.55 -17.29 -20.58
C TYR A 446 8.03 -18.56 -19.88
N LEU A 447 7.31 -19.39 -20.63
CA LEU A 447 6.74 -20.67 -20.15
C LEU A 447 7.75 -21.82 -20.19
N ALA A 448 8.93 -21.63 -20.79
CA ALA A 448 9.97 -22.65 -20.83
C ALA A 448 10.55 -22.94 -19.42
N GLU A 449 10.88 -24.20 -19.16
CA GLU A 449 11.42 -24.67 -17.87
C GLU A 449 12.73 -23.95 -17.45
N GLY A 450 13.54 -23.52 -18.43
CA GLY A 450 14.79 -22.79 -18.19
C GLY A 450 14.70 -21.27 -18.29
N ALA A 451 13.49 -20.69 -18.37
CA ALA A 451 13.33 -19.24 -18.43
C ALA A 451 13.67 -18.60 -17.06
N ALA A 452 14.32 -17.44 -17.09
CA ALA A 452 14.69 -16.64 -15.91
C ALA A 452 13.46 -15.98 -15.27
N VAL A 453 12.59 -16.80 -14.69
CA VAL A 453 11.33 -16.43 -14.07
C VAL A 453 11.25 -17.08 -12.71
N ALA A 454 11.17 -16.26 -11.68
CA ALA A 454 11.07 -16.65 -10.29
C ALA A 454 9.88 -17.59 -10.06
N VAL A 455 10.05 -18.57 -9.17
CA VAL A 455 9.00 -19.55 -8.85
C VAL A 455 7.77 -18.88 -8.23
N GLU A 456 7.97 -17.78 -7.50
CA GLU A 456 6.92 -16.94 -6.93
C GLU A 456 6.09 -16.28 -8.06
N VAL A 457 6.75 -15.72 -9.08
CA VAL A 457 6.05 -15.11 -10.23
C VAL A 457 5.22 -16.15 -10.96
N ARG A 458 5.75 -17.36 -11.21
CA ARG A 458 4.99 -18.45 -11.85
C ARG A 458 3.74 -18.82 -11.06
N ALA A 459 3.81 -18.81 -9.72
CA ALA A 459 2.65 -19.04 -8.87
C ALA A 459 1.61 -17.91 -8.99
N ILE A 460 2.06 -16.65 -9.03
CA ILE A 460 1.18 -15.48 -9.20
C ILE A 460 0.48 -15.53 -10.57
N LEU A 461 1.20 -15.86 -11.64
CA LEU A 461 0.64 -16.03 -12.99
C LEU A 461 -0.49 -17.06 -13.00
N ALA A 462 -0.23 -18.26 -12.48
CA ALA A 462 -1.22 -19.34 -12.42
C ALA A 462 -2.44 -18.96 -11.55
N TRP A 463 -2.22 -18.16 -10.49
CA TRP A 463 -3.28 -17.66 -9.64
C TRP A 463 -4.16 -16.62 -10.36
N MET A 464 -3.54 -15.71 -11.12
CA MET A 464 -4.21 -14.70 -11.93
C MET A 464 -5.05 -15.28 -13.05
N GLU A 465 -4.61 -16.37 -13.68
CA GLU A 465 -5.37 -17.06 -14.72
C GLU A 465 -6.58 -17.82 -14.17
N LYS A 466 -6.52 -18.22 -12.89
CA LYS A 466 -7.54 -19.08 -12.28
C LYS A 466 -8.75 -18.31 -11.78
N ILE A 467 -8.57 -17.09 -11.30
CA ILE A 467 -9.61 -16.30 -10.64
C ILE A 467 -9.88 -15.04 -11.48
N PRO A 468 -11.14 -14.72 -11.82
CA PRO A 468 -11.48 -13.58 -12.66
C PRO A 468 -11.40 -12.24 -11.89
N PHE A 469 -10.21 -11.88 -11.41
CA PHE A 469 -9.95 -10.63 -10.69
C PHE A 469 -10.38 -9.40 -11.49
N VAL A 470 -11.10 -8.50 -10.83
CA VAL A 470 -11.65 -7.26 -11.41
C VAL A 470 -10.83 -6.05 -10.98
N LEU A 471 -10.49 -5.98 -9.69
CA LEU A 471 -9.72 -4.90 -9.09
C LEU A 471 -8.73 -5.48 -8.09
N GLY A 472 -7.54 -4.89 -8.04
CA GLY A 472 -6.60 -5.19 -6.98
C GLY A 472 -5.57 -4.10 -6.74
N ALA A 473 -4.78 -4.29 -5.69
CA ALA A 473 -3.57 -3.51 -5.48
C ALA A 473 -2.49 -4.34 -4.79
N ASN A 474 -1.24 -3.97 -5.04
CA ASN A 474 -0.07 -4.49 -4.34
C ASN A 474 0.53 -3.43 -3.42
N PHE A 475 0.87 -3.82 -2.20
CA PHE A 475 1.60 -2.98 -1.26
C PHE A 475 3.10 -3.07 -1.50
N GLN A 476 3.71 -1.90 -1.57
CA GLN A 476 5.14 -1.64 -1.66
C GLN A 476 5.57 -0.84 -0.41
N GLY A 477 6.80 -0.32 -0.38
CA GLY A 477 7.30 0.53 0.71
C GLY A 477 8.41 1.48 0.26
N GLY A 478 8.81 2.37 1.17
CA GLY A 478 9.90 3.33 0.94
C GLY A 478 9.46 4.72 0.48
N GLU A 479 8.18 4.90 0.19
CA GLU A 479 7.56 6.15 -0.24
C GLU A 479 6.12 6.23 0.28
N LYS A 480 5.50 7.41 0.12
CA LYS A 480 4.11 7.63 0.52
C LYS A 480 3.27 8.20 -0.63
N LEU A 481 2.81 7.32 -1.51
CA LEU A 481 2.04 7.66 -2.71
C LEU A 481 1.36 6.43 -3.33
N ILE A 482 0.50 6.64 -4.32
CA ILE A 482 -0.10 5.58 -5.15
C ILE A 482 0.42 5.70 -6.58
N THR A 483 0.89 4.59 -7.15
CA THR A 483 1.23 4.52 -8.58
C THR A 483 0.15 3.78 -9.36
N TYR A 484 -0.09 4.24 -10.59
CA TYR A 484 -1.01 3.61 -11.53
C TYR A 484 -0.37 3.41 -12.92
N PRO A 485 -0.79 2.36 -13.66
CA PRO A 485 -0.30 2.05 -15.00
C PRO A 485 -0.36 3.20 -16.02
N PHE A 486 0.49 3.17 -17.06
CA PHE A 486 1.56 2.19 -17.25
C PHE A 486 2.78 2.49 -16.35
N ASN A 487 3.49 1.44 -15.96
CA ASN A 487 4.80 1.51 -15.30
C ASN A 487 5.94 1.61 -16.32
N MET A 488 5.83 0.97 -17.49
CA MET A 488 6.84 1.12 -18.54
C MET A 488 6.67 2.46 -19.27
N ALA A 489 7.77 3.20 -19.47
CA ALA A 489 7.75 4.43 -20.26
C ALA A 489 7.78 4.15 -21.77
N ARG A 490 6.86 4.80 -22.50
CA ARG A 490 6.85 4.83 -23.96
C ARG A 490 7.66 6.05 -24.43
N PRO A 491 8.58 5.91 -25.40
CA PRO A 491 9.41 7.03 -25.87
C PRO A 491 8.65 8.25 -26.45
N ILE A 492 7.36 8.11 -26.81
CA ILE A 492 6.57 9.14 -27.50
C ILE A 492 5.71 9.99 -26.53
N ASN A 493 6.00 9.99 -25.21
CA ASN A 493 5.23 10.69 -24.17
C ASN A 493 3.75 10.25 -24.03
N GLU A 494 3.34 9.17 -24.69
CA GLU A 494 2.03 8.53 -24.51
C GLU A 494 2.16 7.35 -23.52
N ASN A 495 2.33 7.68 -22.23
CA ASN A 495 2.45 6.70 -21.13
C ASN A 495 1.11 6.34 -20.48
N GLU A 496 0.01 6.89 -20.98
CA GLU A 496 -1.32 6.73 -20.40
C GLU A 496 -1.99 5.47 -20.92
N THR A 497 -2.64 4.72 -20.03
CA THR A 497 -3.50 3.61 -20.45
C THR A 497 -4.78 4.13 -21.12
N PRO A 498 -5.43 3.30 -21.95
CA PRO A 498 -6.79 3.59 -22.41
C PRO A 498 -7.77 3.89 -21.27
N ASP A 499 -7.52 3.35 -20.07
CA ASP A 499 -8.31 3.51 -18.85
C ASP A 499 -7.73 4.55 -17.87
N HIS A 500 -6.87 5.47 -18.30
CA HIS A 500 -6.18 6.41 -17.39
C HIS A 500 -7.14 7.19 -16.47
N ALA A 501 -8.33 7.56 -16.98
CA ALA A 501 -9.30 8.33 -16.22
C ALA A 501 -9.90 7.55 -15.05
N ILE A 502 -10.07 6.22 -15.19
CA ILE A 502 -10.55 5.38 -14.09
C ILE A 502 -9.39 5.02 -13.15
N PHE A 503 -8.18 4.75 -13.65
CA PHE A 503 -7.01 4.54 -12.81
C PHE A 503 -6.74 5.72 -11.88
N ARG A 504 -6.82 6.96 -12.38
CA ARG A 504 -6.69 8.16 -11.55
C ARG A 504 -7.77 8.25 -10.47
N TRP A 505 -9.01 7.90 -10.79
CA TRP A 505 -10.09 7.87 -9.81
C TRP A 505 -9.83 6.85 -8.71
N LEU A 506 -9.45 5.62 -9.10
CA LEU A 506 -9.11 4.54 -8.17
C LEU A 506 -7.95 4.95 -7.25
N ALA A 507 -6.89 5.53 -7.80
CA ALA A 507 -5.76 6.01 -7.01
C ALA A 507 -6.14 7.13 -6.03
N ILE A 508 -6.95 8.10 -6.47
CA ILE A 508 -7.45 9.19 -5.61
C ILE A 508 -8.35 8.64 -4.49
N SER A 509 -9.17 7.62 -4.77
CA SER A 509 -10.07 7.03 -3.76
C SER A 509 -9.30 6.49 -2.56
N TYR A 510 -8.12 5.89 -2.80
CA TYR A 510 -7.22 5.46 -1.73
C TYR A 510 -6.49 6.66 -1.10
N ALA A 511 -5.81 7.47 -1.92
CA ALA A 511 -4.93 8.54 -1.43
C ALA A 511 -5.67 9.58 -0.58
N SER A 512 -6.89 9.95 -0.98
CA SER A 512 -7.71 10.95 -0.27
C SER A 512 -8.33 10.43 1.03
N ALA A 513 -8.48 9.12 1.18
CA ALA A 513 -8.94 8.47 2.40
C ALA A 513 -7.79 8.24 3.40
N HIS A 514 -6.54 8.25 2.93
CA HIS A 514 -5.36 8.08 3.76
C HIS A 514 -5.06 9.37 4.53
N LEU A 515 -4.89 9.29 5.84
CA LEU A 515 -4.84 10.46 6.72
C LEU A 515 -3.71 11.44 6.37
N THR A 516 -2.56 10.94 5.91
CA THR A 516 -1.34 11.75 5.70
C THR A 516 -0.82 11.77 4.25
N MET A 517 -1.46 11.09 3.30
CA MET A 517 -0.88 10.91 1.94
C MET A 517 -1.08 12.12 1.03
N THR A 518 -2.08 12.96 1.31
CA THR A 518 -2.41 14.18 0.55
C THR A 518 -1.93 15.46 1.25
N GLU A 519 -1.06 15.33 2.26
CA GLU A 519 -0.49 16.46 2.98
C GLU A 519 0.57 17.19 2.14
N THR A 520 0.16 18.30 1.51
CA THR A 520 1.03 19.12 0.62
C THR A 520 2.29 19.72 1.25
N PHE A 521 2.36 19.81 2.58
CA PHE A 521 3.52 20.39 3.28
C PHE A 521 4.61 19.36 3.58
N ARG A 522 4.27 18.07 3.58
CA ARG A 522 5.26 16.99 3.67
C ARG A 522 5.72 16.68 2.25
N GLY A 523 7.00 16.88 1.96
CA GLY A 523 7.61 16.53 0.68
C GLY A 523 7.60 15.02 0.41
N GLY A 524 8.28 14.59 -0.66
CA GLY A 524 8.55 13.17 -0.88
C GLY A 524 9.48 12.60 0.20
N CYS A 525 9.50 11.28 0.36
CA CYS A 525 10.34 10.65 1.37
C CYS A 525 11.82 10.76 0.97
N GLN A 526 12.15 10.28 -0.22
CA GLN A 526 13.54 10.15 -0.68
C GLN A 526 13.95 11.22 -1.70
N ASP A 527 13.02 11.72 -2.49
CA ASP A 527 13.23 12.68 -3.58
C ASP A 527 12.10 13.74 -3.56
N GLN A 528 12.07 14.63 -4.55
CA GLN A 528 11.00 15.60 -4.73
C GLN A 528 9.63 14.92 -4.75
N ASP A 529 8.62 15.57 -4.14
CA ASP A 529 7.23 15.15 -4.30
C ASP A 529 6.82 15.25 -5.78
N VAL A 530 6.70 14.10 -6.43
CA VAL A 530 6.25 13.95 -7.82
C VAL A 530 4.72 13.99 -7.98
N THR A 531 3.98 13.99 -6.87
CA THR A 531 2.51 13.91 -6.87
C THR A 531 1.84 15.27 -6.93
N ASN A 532 2.60 16.37 -6.73
CA ASN A 532 2.08 17.72 -6.54
C ASN A 532 1.01 17.79 -5.44
N GLY A 533 1.23 17.05 -4.34
CA GLY A 533 0.33 16.96 -3.20
C GLY A 533 -0.97 16.17 -3.41
N MET A 534 -1.18 15.54 -4.57
CA MET A 534 -2.34 14.68 -4.79
C MET A 534 -2.16 13.26 -4.23
N GLY A 535 -0.93 12.87 -3.84
CA GLY A 535 -0.63 11.52 -3.36
C GLY A 535 -0.68 10.44 -4.45
N ILE A 536 -0.78 10.81 -5.73
CA ILE A 536 -0.86 9.88 -6.87
C ILE A 536 0.11 10.26 -7.99
N VAL A 537 0.66 9.26 -8.68
CA VAL A 537 1.55 9.46 -9.83
C VAL A 537 1.43 8.31 -10.84
N ASN A 538 1.65 8.58 -12.13
CA ASN A 538 1.74 7.51 -13.12
C ASN A 538 3.10 6.80 -12.97
N GLY A 539 3.12 5.48 -12.96
CA GLY A 539 4.34 4.69 -12.71
C GLY A 539 5.50 5.07 -13.64
N ALA A 540 5.23 5.12 -14.94
CA ALA A 540 6.22 5.47 -15.97
C ALA A 540 6.74 6.90 -15.89
N LYS A 541 5.97 7.84 -15.33
CA LYS A 541 6.41 9.23 -15.11
C LYS A 541 7.30 9.37 -13.88
N TRP A 542 7.22 8.44 -12.94
CA TRP A 542 7.99 8.48 -11.70
C TRP A 542 9.25 7.61 -11.78
N LYS A 543 9.09 6.29 -11.86
CA LYS A 543 10.17 5.30 -11.93
C LYS A 543 9.81 4.29 -13.01
N PRO A 544 10.28 4.47 -14.26
CA PRO A 544 9.87 3.61 -15.37
C PRO A 544 10.43 2.20 -15.22
N GLN A 545 9.54 1.20 -15.23
CA GLN A 545 9.85 -0.20 -15.00
C GLN A 545 9.19 -1.08 -16.06
N ALA A 546 9.96 -1.96 -16.69
CA ALA A 546 9.45 -2.97 -17.60
C ALA A 546 9.16 -4.27 -16.84
N GLY A 547 8.25 -5.10 -17.35
CA GLY A 547 7.92 -6.37 -16.70
C GLY A 547 7.27 -6.22 -15.33
N SER A 548 6.54 -5.11 -15.11
CA SER A 548 5.87 -4.86 -13.83
C SER A 548 4.64 -5.73 -13.63
N LEU A 549 4.36 -6.11 -12.38
CA LEU A 549 3.11 -6.77 -11.99
C LEU A 549 1.86 -5.98 -12.44
N ASN A 550 1.86 -4.65 -12.28
CA ASN A 550 0.71 -3.80 -12.61
C ASN A 550 0.37 -3.85 -14.10
N ASP A 551 1.39 -3.64 -14.95
CA ASP A 551 1.21 -3.63 -16.40
C ASP A 551 0.81 -5.03 -16.88
N PHE A 552 1.42 -6.08 -16.32
CA PHE A 552 1.03 -7.45 -16.61
C PHE A 552 -0.44 -7.72 -16.24
N SER A 553 -0.88 -7.32 -15.05
CA SER A 553 -2.27 -7.47 -14.61
C SER A 553 -3.25 -6.84 -15.59
N TYR A 554 -3.00 -5.59 -15.97
CA TYR A 554 -3.86 -4.85 -16.90
C TYR A 554 -3.85 -5.46 -18.31
N LEU A 555 -2.70 -5.92 -18.81
CA LEU A 555 -2.56 -6.36 -20.19
C LEU A 555 -2.92 -7.84 -20.41
N HIS A 556 -2.77 -8.68 -19.38
CA HIS A 556 -3.00 -10.13 -19.44
C HIS A 556 -4.34 -10.57 -18.86
N SER A 557 -4.95 -9.78 -17.97
CA SER A 557 -6.20 -10.15 -17.29
C SER A 557 -7.27 -9.06 -17.41
N ASN A 558 -8.40 -9.21 -16.71
CA ASN A 558 -9.40 -8.14 -16.53
C ASN A 558 -9.05 -7.17 -15.40
N CYS A 559 -8.07 -7.51 -14.55
CA CYS A 559 -7.83 -6.85 -13.28
C CYS A 559 -7.12 -5.51 -13.46
N LEU A 560 -7.76 -4.44 -12.97
CA LEU A 560 -7.11 -3.14 -12.80
C LEU A 560 -6.28 -3.17 -11.52
N GLU A 561 -4.97 -2.96 -11.62
CA GLU A 561 -4.07 -3.05 -10.48
C GLU A 561 -3.29 -1.75 -10.22
N LEU A 562 -3.21 -1.37 -8.93
CA LEU A 562 -2.41 -0.25 -8.44
C LEU A 562 -1.24 -0.72 -7.57
N SER A 563 -0.20 0.09 -7.43
CA SER A 563 0.78 -0.08 -6.35
C SER A 563 0.60 1.00 -5.28
N ILE A 564 0.49 0.56 -4.03
CA ILE A 564 0.29 1.42 -2.87
C ILE A 564 1.61 1.48 -2.10
N TYR A 565 2.15 2.68 -1.90
CA TYR A 565 3.30 2.94 -1.04
C TYR A 565 2.77 3.65 0.21
N PRO A 566 2.59 2.93 1.33
CA PRO A 566 1.90 3.46 2.52
C PRO A 566 2.80 4.33 3.41
N GLY A 567 4.13 4.26 3.29
CA GLY A 567 5.04 4.98 4.18
C GLY A 567 6.52 4.95 3.74
N CYS A 568 7.27 5.93 4.26
CA CYS A 568 8.69 6.15 3.95
C CYS A 568 9.60 5.05 4.50
N ASP A 569 9.30 4.54 5.69
CA ASP A 569 10.00 3.43 6.30
C ASP A 569 9.48 2.11 5.70
N LYS A 570 10.37 1.32 5.11
CA LYS A 570 10.02 0.02 4.52
C LYS A 570 9.63 -0.99 5.61
N PHE A 571 10.28 -0.93 6.76
CA PHE A 571 10.11 -1.84 7.88
C PHE A 571 9.91 -1.04 9.18
N PRO A 572 8.75 -0.36 9.32
CA PRO A 572 8.50 0.48 10.48
C PRO A 572 8.44 -0.34 11.76
N HIS A 573 9.03 0.19 12.83
CA HIS A 573 9.05 -0.45 14.14
C HIS A 573 7.64 -0.77 14.67
N GLU A 574 7.48 -1.82 15.48
CA GLU A 574 6.17 -2.32 15.95
C GLU A 574 5.33 -1.24 16.66
N SER A 575 5.97 -0.30 17.37
CA SER A 575 5.29 0.83 18.02
C SER A 575 4.59 1.78 17.05
N GLU A 576 4.95 1.72 15.77
CA GLU A 576 4.37 2.55 14.71
C GLU A 576 3.10 1.95 14.11
N LEU A 577 2.97 0.62 14.13
CA LEU A 577 1.90 -0.13 13.47
C LEU A 577 0.47 0.32 13.83
N PRO A 578 0.13 0.66 15.09
CA PRO A 578 -1.23 1.13 15.42
C PRO A 578 -1.62 2.43 14.70
N GLN A 579 -0.68 3.36 14.56
CA GLN A 579 -0.92 4.61 13.84
C GLN A 579 -0.96 4.36 12.33
N GLU A 580 -0.09 3.49 11.80
CA GLU A 580 -0.12 3.16 10.37
C GLU A 580 -1.40 2.42 9.97
N TRP A 581 -1.95 1.58 10.85
CA TRP A 581 -3.28 1.00 10.68
C TRP A 581 -4.34 2.09 10.58
N GLU A 582 -4.38 3.04 11.51
CA GLU A 582 -5.37 4.12 11.49
C GLU A 582 -5.22 5.01 10.25
N ASN A 583 -3.98 5.26 9.80
CA ASN A 583 -3.70 6.00 8.57
C ASN A 583 -4.30 5.34 7.32
N ASN A 584 -4.38 4.01 7.28
CA ASN A 584 -4.72 3.22 6.10
C ASN A 584 -6.11 2.55 6.15
N LYS A 585 -6.71 2.36 7.32
CA LYS A 585 -7.95 1.58 7.52
C LYS A 585 -9.08 2.00 6.60
N GLU A 586 -9.39 3.30 6.56
CA GLU A 586 -10.48 3.81 5.71
C GLU A 586 -10.15 3.67 4.21
N SER A 587 -8.88 3.87 3.84
CA SER A 587 -8.40 3.72 2.46
C SER A 587 -8.52 2.28 1.96
N LEU A 588 -8.17 1.32 2.81
CA LEU A 588 -8.28 -0.10 2.51
C LEU A 588 -9.72 -0.50 2.15
N LEU A 589 -10.69 -0.07 2.96
CA LEU A 589 -12.10 -0.34 2.77
C LEU A 589 -12.67 0.41 1.54
N THR A 590 -12.39 1.71 1.45
CA THR A 590 -12.88 2.57 0.36
C THR A 590 -12.43 2.08 -1.01
N PHE A 591 -11.19 1.60 -1.12
CA PHE A 591 -10.66 1.06 -2.37
C PHE A 591 -11.30 -0.27 -2.73
N MET A 592 -11.51 -1.19 -1.77
CA MET A 592 -12.24 -2.44 -2.01
C MET A 592 -13.64 -2.17 -2.56
N GLU A 593 -14.35 -1.20 -1.99
CA GLU A 593 -15.69 -0.79 -2.42
C GLU A 593 -15.73 -0.28 -3.88
N GLN A 594 -14.61 0.18 -4.44
CA GLN A 594 -14.55 0.63 -5.85
C GLN A 594 -14.74 -0.52 -6.85
N VAL A 595 -14.57 -1.78 -6.44
CA VAL A 595 -14.80 -2.94 -7.31
C VAL A 595 -16.26 -3.01 -7.81
N HIS A 596 -17.19 -2.40 -7.08
CA HIS A 596 -18.61 -2.32 -7.42
C HIS A 596 -18.96 -1.13 -8.30
N ARG A 597 -18.02 -0.49 -8.99
CA ARG A 597 -18.31 0.66 -9.85
C ARG A 597 -18.36 0.27 -11.33
N GLY A 598 -19.02 1.09 -12.14
CA GLY A 598 -19.12 0.90 -13.59
C GLY A 598 -20.32 0.05 -13.99
N ILE A 599 -20.09 -0.94 -14.85
CA ILE A 599 -21.13 -1.86 -15.32
C ILE A 599 -20.75 -3.31 -15.02
N LYS A 600 -21.75 -4.15 -14.75
CA LYS A 600 -21.59 -5.60 -14.66
C LYS A 600 -22.74 -6.30 -15.36
N GLY A 601 -22.61 -7.57 -15.70
CA GLY A 601 -23.72 -8.31 -16.29
C GLY A 601 -23.30 -9.64 -16.85
N THR A 602 -24.20 -10.30 -17.57
CA THR A 602 -23.95 -11.59 -18.21
C THR A 602 -24.08 -11.53 -19.73
N VAL A 603 -23.35 -12.40 -20.42
CA VAL A 603 -23.46 -12.66 -21.85
C VAL A 603 -23.96 -14.09 -22.04
N THR A 604 -25.14 -14.23 -22.63
CA THR A 604 -25.78 -15.52 -22.88
C THR A 604 -26.12 -15.70 -24.36
N ASP A 605 -26.37 -16.93 -24.78
CA ASP A 605 -26.99 -17.20 -26.07
C ASP A 605 -28.52 -17.07 -26.02
N GLN A 606 -29.20 -17.32 -27.14
CA GLN A 606 -30.66 -17.23 -27.22
C GLN A 606 -31.40 -18.30 -26.40
N GLN A 607 -30.71 -19.36 -25.99
CA GLN A 607 -31.23 -20.42 -25.13
C GLN A 607 -31.05 -20.10 -23.65
N GLY A 608 -30.28 -19.05 -23.33
CA GLY A 608 -29.94 -18.66 -21.97
C GLY A 608 -28.64 -19.30 -21.46
N ASP A 609 -27.93 -20.05 -22.30
CA ASP A 609 -26.65 -20.66 -21.93
C ASP A 609 -25.56 -19.58 -21.83
N PRO A 610 -24.72 -19.60 -20.78
CA PRO A 610 -23.67 -18.60 -20.60
C PRO A 610 -22.56 -18.74 -21.66
N ILE A 611 -22.02 -17.60 -22.09
CA ILE A 611 -20.91 -17.53 -23.06
C ILE A 611 -19.66 -17.03 -22.34
N ALA A 612 -18.75 -17.95 -22.04
CA ALA A 612 -17.43 -17.62 -21.50
C ALA A 612 -16.51 -17.01 -22.57
N ASN A 613 -15.52 -16.22 -22.13
CA ASN A 613 -14.52 -15.57 -22.98
C ASN A 613 -15.12 -14.66 -24.07
N ALA A 614 -16.33 -14.15 -23.85
CA ALA A 614 -16.92 -13.12 -24.68
C ALA A 614 -16.24 -11.78 -24.38
N SER A 615 -15.84 -11.06 -25.43
CA SER A 615 -15.23 -9.74 -25.33
C SER A 615 -16.30 -8.67 -25.17
N ILE A 616 -16.10 -7.78 -24.19
CA ILE A 616 -16.90 -6.59 -23.92
C ILE A 616 -16.06 -5.36 -24.26
N SER A 617 -16.40 -4.69 -25.34
CA SER A 617 -15.71 -3.50 -25.83
C SER A 617 -16.52 -2.25 -25.53
N VAL A 618 -15.89 -1.24 -24.92
CA VAL A 618 -16.50 0.07 -24.66
C VAL A 618 -16.05 1.06 -25.73
N MET A 619 -17.00 1.68 -26.43
CA MET A 619 -16.66 2.67 -27.46
C MET A 619 -15.82 3.82 -26.89
N GLY A 620 -14.66 4.07 -27.49
CA GLY A 620 -13.73 5.12 -27.08
C GLY A 620 -12.61 4.65 -26.15
N ILE A 621 -12.75 3.49 -25.51
CA ILE A 621 -11.71 2.91 -24.65
C ILE A 621 -11.10 1.71 -25.37
N LYS A 622 -9.82 1.82 -25.73
CA LYS A 622 -9.09 0.79 -26.49
C LYS A 622 -8.55 -0.34 -25.61
N HIS A 623 -9.34 -0.80 -24.65
CA HIS A 623 -9.00 -1.95 -23.81
C HIS A 623 -10.29 -2.68 -23.44
N ASP A 624 -10.44 -3.92 -23.91
CA ASP A 624 -11.66 -4.70 -23.76
C ASP A 624 -11.53 -5.64 -22.54
N VAL A 625 -12.66 -6.13 -22.01
CA VAL A 625 -12.66 -7.16 -20.93
C VAL A 625 -13.30 -8.44 -21.44
N GLN A 626 -13.04 -9.57 -20.79
CA GLN A 626 -13.64 -10.87 -21.09
C GLN A 626 -14.64 -11.31 -20.02
N THR A 627 -15.65 -12.07 -20.44
CA THR A 627 -16.53 -12.78 -19.50
C THR A 627 -15.81 -13.96 -18.85
N ALA A 628 -16.09 -14.20 -17.57
CA ALA A 628 -15.66 -15.39 -16.84
C ALA A 628 -16.43 -16.64 -17.32
N SER A 629 -16.16 -17.78 -16.69
CA SER A 629 -16.75 -19.08 -17.05
C SER A 629 -18.28 -19.10 -16.96
N GLY A 630 -18.87 -18.32 -16.04
CA GLY A 630 -20.31 -18.12 -15.88
C GLY A 630 -20.93 -17.17 -16.92
N GLY A 631 -20.13 -16.62 -17.84
CA GLY A 631 -20.58 -15.64 -18.82
C GLY A 631 -20.78 -14.23 -18.24
N ASP A 632 -20.50 -14.04 -16.96
CA ASP A 632 -20.50 -12.76 -16.27
C ASP A 632 -19.24 -11.94 -16.52
N TYR A 633 -19.37 -10.62 -16.44
CA TYR A 633 -18.28 -9.68 -16.60
C TYR A 633 -18.47 -8.45 -15.71
N TRP A 634 -17.37 -7.77 -15.46
CA TRP A 634 -17.32 -6.50 -14.75
C TRP A 634 -16.46 -5.53 -15.56
N ARG A 635 -16.92 -4.29 -15.67
CA ARG A 635 -16.17 -3.22 -16.33
C ARG A 635 -16.28 -1.94 -15.51
N ILE A 636 -15.22 -1.65 -14.77
CA ILE A 636 -15.12 -0.44 -13.96
C ILE A 636 -15.00 0.78 -14.87
N LEU A 637 -15.90 1.75 -14.69
CA LEU A 637 -16.01 2.96 -15.51
C LEU A 637 -16.41 4.14 -14.63
N ASN A 638 -16.07 5.35 -15.08
CA ASN A 638 -16.58 6.58 -14.49
C ASN A 638 -18.06 6.81 -14.84
N PRO A 639 -18.80 7.65 -14.10
CA PRO A 639 -20.16 8.05 -14.44
C PRO A 639 -20.25 8.58 -15.87
N GLY A 640 -21.25 8.10 -16.61
CA GLY A 640 -21.42 8.43 -18.02
C GLY A 640 -22.28 7.42 -18.77
N GLU A 641 -22.61 7.74 -20.02
CA GLU A 641 -23.29 6.83 -20.93
C GLU A 641 -22.30 6.24 -21.93
N TYR A 642 -22.30 4.92 -22.04
CA TYR A 642 -21.34 4.18 -22.83
C TYR A 642 -22.04 3.30 -23.85
N ARG A 643 -21.54 3.32 -25.09
CA ARG A 643 -21.96 2.37 -26.13
C ARG A 643 -21.07 1.14 -26.04
N VAL A 644 -21.64 0.03 -25.58
CA VAL A 644 -20.93 -1.20 -25.23
C VAL A 644 -21.29 -2.30 -26.23
N THR A 645 -20.29 -3.04 -26.68
CA THR A 645 -20.43 -4.14 -27.63
C THR A 645 -19.98 -5.46 -26.99
N ALA A 646 -20.84 -6.46 -26.99
CA ALA A 646 -20.49 -7.83 -26.64
C ALA A 646 -20.25 -8.67 -27.90
N LYS A 647 -19.14 -9.40 -27.94
CA LYS A 647 -18.71 -10.21 -29.08
C LYS A 647 -18.11 -11.53 -28.60
N ALA A 648 -18.52 -12.63 -29.22
CA ALA A 648 -17.94 -13.95 -28.99
C ALA A 648 -17.71 -14.68 -30.31
N GLU A 649 -16.78 -15.64 -30.33
CA GLU A 649 -16.54 -16.47 -31.52
C GLU A 649 -17.80 -17.27 -31.87
N ALA A 650 -18.11 -17.37 -33.16
CA ALA A 650 -19.30 -18.04 -33.69
C ALA A 650 -20.64 -17.36 -33.35
N TYR A 651 -20.65 -16.18 -32.74
CA TYR A 651 -21.85 -15.37 -32.50
C TYR A 651 -21.84 -14.04 -33.27
N ASN A 652 -23.02 -13.49 -33.54
CA ASN A 652 -23.15 -12.12 -34.03
C ASN A 652 -23.00 -11.14 -32.86
N PRO A 653 -22.22 -10.05 -33.01
CA PRO A 653 -22.03 -9.07 -31.94
C PRO A 653 -23.33 -8.34 -31.62
N SER A 654 -23.50 -7.99 -30.34
CA SER A 654 -24.64 -7.22 -29.84
C SER A 654 -24.15 -5.89 -29.26
N VAL A 655 -24.87 -4.81 -29.53
CA VAL A 655 -24.50 -3.45 -29.10
C VAL A 655 -25.62 -2.86 -28.29
N LYS A 656 -25.30 -2.29 -27.12
CA LYS A 656 -26.25 -1.61 -26.23
C LYS A 656 -25.64 -0.33 -25.69
N THR A 657 -26.49 0.58 -25.23
CA THR A 657 -26.07 1.71 -24.39
C THR A 657 -26.24 1.30 -22.94
N CYS A 658 -25.16 1.36 -22.17
CA CYS A 658 -25.17 1.14 -20.72
C CYS A 658 -24.83 2.47 -20.03
N SER A 659 -25.54 2.80 -18.96
CA SER A 659 -25.30 4.02 -18.18
C SER A 659 -24.62 3.67 -16.86
N VAL A 660 -23.71 4.52 -16.41
CA VAL A 660 -23.03 4.43 -15.11
C VAL A 660 -23.43 5.65 -14.29
N PHE A 661 -23.98 5.41 -13.11
CA PHE A 661 -24.44 6.46 -12.20
C PHE A 661 -23.34 6.89 -11.22
N TYR A 662 -23.61 7.96 -10.46
CA TYR A 662 -22.70 8.46 -9.42
C TYR A 662 -22.72 7.61 -8.15
N ASP A 663 -23.84 6.96 -7.87
CA ASP A 663 -23.99 6.10 -6.69
C ASP A 663 -23.09 4.87 -6.79
N ILE A 664 -22.65 4.37 -5.63
CA ILE A 664 -21.89 3.12 -5.53
C ILE A 664 -22.82 1.97 -5.93
N GLY A 665 -22.37 1.13 -6.87
CA GLY A 665 -23.13 0.01 -7.40
C GLY A 665 -23.03 -0.11 -8.92
N ALA A 666 -22.59 -1.28 -9.39
CA ALA A 666 -22.34 -1.51 -10.80
C ALA A 666 -23.68 -1.68 -11.51
N THR A 667 -23.90 -0.90 -12.57
CA THR A 667 -25.17 -0.95 -13.31
C THR A 667 -25.24 -2.23 -14.14
N GLN A 668 -26.36 -2.94 -14.07
CA GLN A 668 -26.52 -4.20 -14.77
C GLN A 668 -26.72 -3.98 -16.29
N CYS A 669 -25.85 -4.57 -17.12
CA CYS A 669 -25.93 -4.49 -18.58
C CYS A 669 -25.72 -5.85 -19.24
N ASN A 670 -26.80 -6.64 -19.38
CA ASN A 670 -26.73 -7.99 -19.92
C ASN A 670 -26.81 -8.02 -21.46
N PHE A 671 -26.17 -9.01 -22.09
CA PHE A 671 -26.18 -9.21 -23.54
C PHE A 671 -26.67 -10.61 -23.91
N ILE A 672 -27.44 -10.67 -25.00
CA ILE A 672 -27.87 -11.93 -25.61
C ILE A 672 -27.29 -11.96 -27.02
N LEU A 673 -26.52 -12.99 -27.35
CA LEU A 673 -25.88 -13.15 -28.64
C LEU A 673 -26.60 -14.21 -29.49
N SER A 674 -26.76 -13.93 -30.78
CA SER A 674 -27.33 -14.90 -31.74
C SER A 674 -26.21 -15.68 -32.43
N ARG A 675 -26.40 -16.98 -32.65
CA ARG A 675 -25.41 -17.79 -33.37
C ARG A 675 -25.21 -17.26 -34.79
N SER A 676 -23.95 -17.13 -35.18
CA SER A 676 -23.58 -16.72 -36.53
C SER A 676 -23.66 -17.92 -37.49
N ASN A 677 -24.19 -17.70 -38.69
CA ASN A 677 -24.10 -18.71 -39.77
C ASN A 677 -22.68 -18.86 -40.33
N TRP A 678 -21.71 -18.10 -39.81
CA TRP A 678 -20.33 -18.03 -40.31
C TRP A 678 -19.55 -19.34 -40.14
N LYS A 679 -19.83 -20.15 -39.11
CA LYS A 679 -19.20 -21.47 -38.95
C LYS A 679 -19.61 -22.42 -40.08
N ARG A 680 -20.91 -22.45 -40.41
CA ARG A 680 -21.46 -23.19 -41.56
C ARG A 680 -20.94 -22.66 -42.89
N ILE A 681 -20.78 -21.34 -43.02
CA ILE A 681 -20.21 -20.71 -44.21
C ILE A 681 -18.71 -21.05 -44.35
N ARG A 682 -17.91 -21.03 -43.27
CA ARG A 682 -16.49 -21.45 -43.29
C ARG A 682 -16.33 -22.92 -43.62
N GLU A 683 -17.17 -23.79 -43.07
CA GLU A 683 -17.19 -25.22 -43.42
C GLU A 683 -17.54 -25.44 -44.90
N ILE A 684 -18.52 -24.70 -45.45
CA ILE A 684 -18.84 -24.74 -46.87
C ILE A 684 -17.69 -24.20 -47.74
N ILE A 685 -17.01 -23.13 -47.32
CA ILE A 685 -15.85 -22.57 -48.03
C ILE A 685 -14.66 -23.54 -48.00
N ALA A 686 -14.42 -24.21 -46.87
CA ALA A 686 -13.38 -25.21 -46.70
C ALA A 686 -13.68 -26.49 -47.52
N MET A 687 -14.95 -26.89 -47.63
CA MET A 687 -15.39 -28.01 -48.46
C MET A 687 -15.35 -27.71 -49.96
N ASN A 688 -15.57 -26.45 -50.36
CA ASN A 688 -15.62 -26.03 -51.77
C ASN A 688 -14.30 -25.47 -52.31
N GLY A 689 -13.18 -25.67 -51.62
CA GLY A 689 -11.84 -25.39 -52.14
C GLY A 689 -11.66 -23.96 -52.66
N ASN A 690 -11.74 -22.94 -51.79
CA ASN A 690 -11.25 -21.57 -52.04
C ASN A 690 -11.58 -20.94 -53.42
N HIS A 691 -12.72 -21.27 -54.05
CA HIS A 691 -13.21 -20.52 -55.20
C HIS A 691 -14.28 -19.51 -54.75
N PRO A 692 -14.14 -18.21 -55.07
CA PRO A 692 -15.19 -17.24 -54.80
C PRO A 692 -16.43 -17.60 -55.61
N LEU A 693 -17.57 -17.77 -54.93
CA LEU A 693 -18.88 -17.98 -55.55
C LEU A 693 -19.19 -16.81 -56.49
N GLY A 694 -19.09 -17.06 -57.79
CA GLY A 694 -19.46 -16.14 -58.84
C GLY A 694 -20.94 -15.79 -58.72
N ARG A 695 -21.24 -14.49 -58.70
CA ARG A 695 -22.59 -13.93 -58.69
C ARG A 695 -23.28 -14.31 -60.00
N GLU A 696 -24.07 -15.39 -60.01
CA GLU A 696 -24.97 -15.70 -61.12
C GLU A 696 -25.97 -14.55 -61.28
N LYS A 697 -25.84 -13.82 -62.39
CA LYS A 697 -26.88 -12.91 -62.87
C LYS A 697 -28.06 -13.77 -63.30
N GLN A 698 -29.11 -13.83 -62.49
CA GLN A 698 -30.43 -14.26 -62.94
C GLN A 698 -30.96 -13.27 -63.98
N THR A 699 -30.80 -13.58 -65.26
CA THR A 699 -31.56 -12.95 -66.34
C THR A 699 -32.99 -13.52 -66.33
N ARG A 700 -33.96 -12.69 -65.95
CA ARG A 700 -35.39 -12.95 -66.14
C ARG A 700 -35.72 -12.91 -67.65
N PRO A 701 -36.54 -13.83 -68.19
CA PRO A 701 -37.08 -13.69 -69.53
C PRO A 701 -38.25 -12.68 -69.54
N LEU A 702 -38.19 -11.69 -70.44
CA LEU A 702 -39.30 -10.77 -70.71
C LEU A 702 -40.43 -11.53 -71.43
N SER A 703 -41.63 -11.49 -70.85
CA SER A 703 -42.88 -11.80 -71.54
C SER A 703 -43.42 -10.53 -72.21
N SER A 704 -43.78 -10.67 -73.48
CA SER A 704 -44.38 -9.65 -74.34
C SER A 704 -45.87 -9.45 -74.02
N GLY A 705 -46.26 -8.22 -73.69
CA GLY A 705 -47.65 -7.74 -73.70
C GLY A 705 -47.80 -6.53 -74.65
N PRO A 706 -48.96 -6.35 -75.31
CA PRO A 706 -49.07 -5.52 -76.51
C PRO A 706 -49.22 -4.03 -76.19
N GLN A 707 -48.51 -3.19 -76.93
CA GLN A 707 -48.59 -1.73 -76.82
C GLN A 707 -49.47 -1.17 -77.93
N LEU A 708 -50.54 -0.49 -77.51
CA LEU A 708 -51.45 0.28 -78.36
C LEU A 708 -50.77 1.56 -78.89
N LEU A 709 -51.26 1.93 -80.07
CA LEU A 709 -50.79 2.93 -81.03
C LEU A 709 -50.92 4.42 -80.61
N LEU A 710 -49.90 5.20 -81.03
CA LEU A 710 -49.94 6.57 -81.60
C LEU A 710 -50.25 7.79 -80.68
N PRO A 711 -49.92 9.05 -81.09
CA PRO A 711 -48.79 9.52 -81.92
C PRO A 711 -48.12 10.84 -81.45
N HIS A 712 -46.93 11.10 -82.04
CA HIS A 712 -46.35 12.36 -82.54
C HIS A 712 -46.47 13.70 -81.78
N ALA A 713 -45.31 14.35 -81.58
CA ALA A 713 -44.89 15.63 -82.21
C ALA A 713 -43.54 16.10 -81.60
N SER A 714 -42.43 16.02 -82.34
CA SER A 714 -41.61 17.15 -82.85
C SER A 714 -41.10 18.13 -81.77
N HIS A 715 -39.80 18.36 -81.57
CA HIS A 715 -38.75 18.63 -82.56
C HIS A 715 -37.37 18.21 -82.07
#